data_AF-A0A485P6U7-F1
#
_entry.id   AF-A0A485P6U7-F1
#
_cell.length_a   1.000
_cell.length_b   1.000
_cell.length_c   1.000
_cell.angle_alpha   90.00
_cell.angle_beta   90.00
_cell.angle_gamma   90.00
#
_symmetry.space_group_name_H-M   'P 1'
#
loop_
_entity.id
_entity.type
_entity.pdbx_description
1 polymer ?
#
loop_
_entity_poly.entity_id
_entity_poly.type
_entity_poly.pdbx_seq_one_letter_code
_entity_poly.pdbx_strand_id
1 'polypeptide(L)'
;MKILLLGLFLLLYSNSAWAKEKHYYIGIIETTWNYAPDNGEKRLISVDREHSDIYLQNGPDRIGRLYKKALYVQYTDRTFSTIIEKPVWLGFLGPVIKAETGDNVYVHLKNFASRPYTFHPHGVTYHKEHEGAIYPDNTTDFHKADDKVPPGEQYTYVMNATEEQSPGEEDSNCVTRIYHSHIDAPKDIASGLIGPLIFCKKDSLDQEKEKNIDQEFVLMFSVVDENLSWYLYDNIKTYCSEPEKVEEDNEDFQESNRMYSVNGYTFGSLPGLSMCAEDKVKWYLFGMGNEIDVHSAFFHGQVLTNKGYRIDTVNLFPATLFEAFMVAQSPGEWMLSCQNLNHLKAGLQAFFQVQDCNKPSSEDSILGKHVRHYYIAAEEIIWNYAPSGIDTFTQENLTAPGSASEVFFEQGPTRIGGSYKKLVYREYTDASFTNQKKRGPEEEHLGILGPVIWAEVGDTIRVTFHNKGTYPLSIEPIGVRVSKDNEGSYYASHHNPSSGSVPPSASHVAPQQTFTYEWTVPKEVGPTYKDPVCLSKMYYSAVDPTKDIFTGLIGPMKICRKGSLHENGRQKDVDKEFYLFPTVFDENESLLLDDNIRMFTTAPHLVDKEDEDFQESNKMHSMNGFMYGNQPGLSMCKRESVVWYLFSAGNEADVHGIYFTGNTYLSKGERRDTGNLFPQTSLTLFMQPDAQGTFDVECLTTDHYTGGMKQKYTVNTCRQQAENPRSSQGQRTYYIAAVEVEWDYSPSREWEKELHHLQEQNVSNAFLDKEEFYIGSKYKKVVYRQYTDSTFRVPVERKAKEEHLGILGPQLHANVGDKVIIIFKNMATRPYSIHAHGVKTEDSIVTPTLPGETHTYIWKIPQRSGAGTEDSACIPWAYYSTVDQVKDLYSGLIGPLIVCRTHYMKIFNPITKLEFSLLFFVFDENESWYIDDNIKTYSEHPEKVNKDDEEFIESNKMHAINGRMFGNLQGLTMHVGDEVNWYLMGMGNEIDLHSVHFHGHSFGYKHRGIYRSDVFDIFPGTFQTLEMFPKTPGIWLLHCHVTDHIHAGMETTYTVLPNEETKSG
;
A
#
# COMPACT_ATOMS: atom_id res chain seq x y z
N MET A 1 45.95 -43.21 29.06
CA MET A 1 44.63 -42.66 29.47
C MET A 1 44.45 -41.14 29.27
N LYS A 2 45.48 -40.35 28.93
CA LYS A 2 45.33 -38.90 28.59
C LYS A 2 45.33 -38.57 27.09
N ILE A 3 45.67 -39.51 26.21
CA ILE A 3 45.66 -39.30 24.74
C ILE A 3 44.33 -39.73 24.10
N LEU A 4 43.59 -40.64 24.73
CA LEU A 4 42.27 -41.09 24.24
C LEU A 4 41.14 -40.07 24.52
N LEU A 5 41.31 -39.19 25.51
CA LEU A 5 40.33 -38.13 25.84
C LEU A 5 40.47 -36.88 24.96
N LEU A 6 41.64 -36.63 24.35
CA LEU A 6 41.80 -35.53 23.39
C LEU A 6 41.20 -35.88 22.02
N GLY A 7 41.25 -37.15 21.62
CA GLY A 7 40.64 -37.64 20.38
C GLY A 7 39.11 -37.59 20.40
N LEU A 8 38.47 -37.80 21.55
CA LEU A 8 37.02 -37.67 21.69
C LEU A 8 36.55 -36.21 21.78
N PHE A 9 37.39 -35.29 22.28
CA PHE A 9 37.05 -33.87 22.32
C PHE A 9 37.25 -33.17 20.96
N LEU A 10 38.16 -33.66 20.11
CA LEU A 10 38.36 -33.16 18.75
C LEU A 10 37.35 -33.73 17.73
N LEU A 11 36.73 -34.89 18.00
CA LEU A 11 35.65 -35.46 17.17
C LEU A 11 34.25 -34.92 17.52
N LEU A 12 34.09 -34.23 18.65
CA LEU A 12 32.83 -33.58 19.06
C LEU A 12 32.78 -32.08 18.73
N TYR A 13 33.82 -31.53 18.08
CA TYR A 13 33.92 -30.12 17.66
C TYR A 13 34.29 -29.94 16.18
N SER A 14 34.06 -30.96 15.34
CA SER A 14 34.33 -30.89 13.90
C SER A 14 33.07 -31.10 13.03
N ASN A 15 31.94 -30.54 13.45
CA ASN A 15 30.86 -30.18 12.53
C ASN A 15 30.77 -28.66 12.46
N SER A 16 31.87 -28.02 12.05
CA SER A 16 31.73 -26.74 11.36
C SER A 16 31.03 -27.09 10.04
N ALA A 17 29.71 -26.90 9.97
CA ALA A 17 28.97 -27.06 8.73
C ALA A 17 29.59 -26.09 7.71
N TRP A 18 30.21 -26.64 6.66
CA TRP A 18 30.76 -25.85 5.56
C TRP A 18 29.60 -25.10 4.86
N ALA A 19 29.85 -23.87 4.40
CA ALA A 19 28.92 -23.15 3.53
C ALA A 19 28.58 -24.01 2.31
N LYS A 20 27.29 -24.16 1.99
CA LYS A 20 26.87 -24.93 0.81
C LYS A 20 26.95 -24.02 -0.41
N GLU A 21 27.72 -24.42 -1.40
CA GLU A 21 27.77 -23.74 -2.70
C GLU A 21 26.60 -24.22 -3.56
N LYS A 22 25.81 -23.27 -4.07
CA LYS A 22 24.68 -23.52 -4.96
C LYS A 22 24.92 -22.86 -6.32
N HIS A 23 24.70 -23.60 -7.39
CA HIS A 23 24.89 -23.11 -8.76
C HIS A 23 23.57 -23.14 -9.53
N TYR A 24 23.20 -21.99 -10.08
CA TYR A 24 22.07 -21.82 -10.98
C TYR A 24 22.58 -21.35 -12.34
N TYR A 25 22.12 -21.97 -13.43
CA TYR A 25 22.46 -21.58 -14.79
C TYR A 25 21.21 -20.97 -15.41
N ILE A 26 21.23 -19.67 -15.70
CA ILE A 26 20.05 -18.93 -16.16
C ILE A 26 20.38 -18.28 -17.52
N GLY A 27 19.53 -18.50 -18.51
CA GLY A 27 19.59 -17.82 -19.80
C GLY A 27 18.48 -16.79 -19.91
N ILE A 28 18.77 -15.68 -20.57
CA ILE A 28 17.75 -14.70 -20.99
C ILE A 28 17.41 -15.00 -22.44
N ILE A 29 16.15 -15.32 -22.73
CA ILE A 29 15.69 -15.62 -24.09
C ILE A 29 14.50 -14.75 -24.49
N GLU A 30 14.39 -14.43 -25.77
CA GLU A 30 13.20 -13.80 -26.33
C GLU A 30 12.19 -14.87 -26.78
N THR A 31 10.93 -14.68 -26.44
CA THR A 31 9.85 -15.58 -26.83
C THR A 31 8.52 -14.85 -26.94
N THR A 32 7.52 -15.46 -27.58
CA THR A 32 6.15 -14.97 -27.57
C THR A 32 5.44 -15.53 -26.35
N TRP A 33 4.96 -14.64 -25.47
CA TRP A 33 4.10 -14.95 -24.36
C TRP A 33 2.62 -14.80 -24.73
N ASN A 34 1.78 -15.68 -24.20
CA ASN A 34 0.33 -15.65 -24.40
C ASN A 34 -0.35 -15.44 -23.04
N TYR A 35 -0.92 -14.26 -22.82
CA TYR A 35 -1.55 -13.90 -21.55
C TYR A 35 -2.85 -14.69 -21.28
N ALA A 36 -3.52 -15.19 -22.32
CA ALA A 36 -4.78 -15.94 -22.22
C ALA A 36 -4.79 -17.17 -23.16
N PRO A 37 -4.07 -18.25 -22.80
CA PRO A 37 -3.99 -19.47 -23.63
C PRO A 37 -5.30 -20.23 -23.80
N ASP A 38 -6.29 -20.00 -22.92
CA ASP A 38 -7.63 -20.59 -22.97
C ASP A 38 -8.66 -19.70 -23.69
N ASN A 39 -8.22 -18.63 -24.37
CA ASN A 39 -9.06 -17.68 -25.10
C ASN A 39 -10.19 -17.04 -24.26
N GLY A 40 -10.05 -16.97 -22.92
CA GLY A 40 -11.07 -16.33 -22.07
C GLY A 40 -12.39 -17.09 -21.99
N GLU A 41 -12.41 -18.39 -22.23
CA GLU A 41 -13.65 -19.22 -22.22
C GLU A 41 -14.24 -19.45 -20.81
N LYS A 42 -13.65 -18.86 -19.76
CA LYS A 42 -14.05 -19.03 -18.37
C LYS A 42 -15.13 -18.05 -17.96
N ARG A 43 -15.96 -18.44 -16.99
CA ARG A 43 -16.91 -17.53 -16.35
C ARG A 43 -16.25 -16.86 -15.15
N LEU A 44 -16.09 -15.55 -15.23
CA LEU A 44 -15.39 -14.71 -14.26
C LEU A 44 -16.36 -13.77 -13.54
N ILE A 45 -15.88 -13.15 -12.47
CA ILE A 45 -16.64 -12.16 -11.69
C ILE A 45 -16.59 -10.83 -12.44
N SER A 46 -17.76 -10.20 -12.67
CA SER A 46 -17.89 -8.87 -13.30
C SER A 46 -17.22 -8.69 -14.68
N VAL A 47 -16.97 -9.78 -15.40
CA VAL A 47 -16.40 -9.73 -16.75
C VAL A 47 -17.40 -10.32 -17.74
N ASP A 48 -17.74 -9.52 -18.74
CA ASP A 48 -18.38 -9.99 -19.96
C ASP A 48 -17.39 -10.03 -21.13
N ARG A 49 -17.90 -10.38 -22.31
CA ARG A 49 -17.07 -10.50 -23.50
C ARG A 49 -16.50 -9.15 -23.97
N GLU A 50 -17.25 -8.06 -23.80
CA GLU A 50 -16.84 -6.73 -24.24
C GLU A 50 -15.61 -6.28 -23.44
N HIS A 51 -15.62 -6.49 -22.13
CA HIS A 51 -14.46 -6.24 -21.27
C HIS A 51 -13.24 -7.07 -21.68
N SER A 52 -13.42 -8.37 -21.93
CA SER A 52 -12.29 -9.24 -22.32
C SER A 52 -11.74 -8.92 -23.71
N ASP A 53 -12.60 -8.48 -24.64
CA ASP A 53 -12.21 -8.20 -26.02
C ASP A 53 -11.31 -6.96 -26.10
N ILE A 54 -11.46 -5.97 -25.20
CA ILE A 54 -10.58 -4.78 -25.09
C ILE A 54 -9.09 -5.19 -25.01
N TYR A 55 -8.78 -6.18 -24.16
CA TYR A 55 -7.40 -6.59 -23.88
C TYR A 55 -6.93 -7.78 -24.73
N LEU A 56 -7.83 -8.71 -25.05
CA LEU A 56 -7.43 -9.99 -25.65
C LEU A 56 -7.61 -10.04 -27.16
N GLN A 57 -8.49 -9.21 -27.73
CA GLN A 57 -8.82 -9.27 -29.14
C GLN A 57 -7.73 -8.62 -29.99
N ASN A 58 -7.30 -9.33 -31.03
CA ASN A 58 -6.39 -8.79 -32.03
C ASN A 58 -7.17 -7.98 -33.08
N GLY A 59 -6.60 -6.86 -33.52
CA GLY A 59 -7.26 -5.92 -34.43
C GLY A 59 -6.30 -5.15 -35.36
N PRO A 60 -6.81 -4.21 -36.17
CA PRO A 60 -5.98 -3.36 -37.02
C PRO A 60 -5.05 -2.46 -36.21
N ASP A 61 -5.51 -2.01 -35.06
CA ASP A 61 -4.92 -1.07 -34.13
C ASP A 61 -4.77 -1.65 -32.71
N ARG A 62 -4.84 -2.99 -32.57
CA ARG A 62 -4.74 -3.70 -31.29
C ARG A 62 -3.86 -4.94 -31.40
N ILE A 63 -2.91 -5.08 -30.48
CA ILE A 63 -1.98 -6.23 -30.45
C ILE A 63 -2.73 -7.51 -30.06
N GLY A 64 -3.63 -7.43 -29.08
CA GLY A 64 -4.35 -8.56 -28.51
C GLY A 64 -3.50 -9.30 -27.46
N ARG A 65 -3.73 -10.60 -27.24
CA ARG A 65 -3.13 -11.35 -26.11
C ARG A 65 -1.70 -11.90 -26.27
N LEU A 66 -1.06 -11.71 -27.43
CA LEU A 66 0.26 -12.29 -27.75
C LEU A 66 1.31 -11.19 -27.84
N TYR A 67 2.35 -11.28 -27.00
CA TYR A 67 3.43 -10.30 -26.96
C TYR A 67 4.79 -10.98 -26.96
N LYS A 68 5.76 -10.41 -27.67
CA LYS A 68 7.18 -10.74 -27.56
C LYS A 68 7.71 -10.21 -26.23
N LYS A 69 8.42 -11.08 -25.49
CA LYS A 69 8.97 -10.83 -24.16
C LYS A 69 10.37 -11.40 -24.03
N ALA A 70 11.17 -10.88 -23.10
CA ALA A 70 12.43 -11.46 -22.65
C ALA A 70 12.22 -12.15 -21.30
N LEU A 71 12.53 -13.45 -21.21
CA LEU A 71 12.26 -14.26 -20.01
C LEU A 71 13.54 -14.95 -19.50
N TYR A 72 13.63 -15.09 -18.18
CA TYR A 72 14.63 -15.94 -17.54
C TYR A 72 14.25 -17.42 -17.63
N VAL A 73 15.19 -18.25 -18.07
CA VAL A 73 15.02 -19.71 -18.22
C VAL A 73 16.18 -20.43 -17.55
N GLN A 74 15.89 -21.50 -16.80
CA GLN A 74 16.92 -22.29 -16.12
C GLN A 74 17.47 -23.39 -17.02
N TYR A 75 18.77 -23.64 -16.90
CA TYR A 75 19.50 -24.70 -17.58
C TYR A 75 20.15 -25.64 -16.56
N THR A 76 20.45 -26.85 -17.01
CA THR A 76 21.08 -27.88 -16.17
C THR A 76 22.54 -27.61 -15.87
N ASP A 77 23.27 -26.97 -16.79
CA ASP A 77 24.70 -26.71 -16.66
C ASP A 77 25.18 -25.53 -17.52
N ARG A 78 26.50 -25.28 -17.45
CA ARG A 78 27.21 -24.19 -18.17
C ARG A 78 27.16 -24.25 -19.68
N THR A 79 26.65 -25.32 -20.30
CA THR A 79 26.53 -25.41 -21.75
C THR A 79 25.28 -24.70 -22.26
N PHE A 80 24.29 -24.44 -21.38
CA PHE A 80 23.00 -23.84 -21.74
C PHE A 80 22.28 -24.59 -22.87
N SER A 81 22.43 -25.92 -22.95
CA SER A 81 21.78 -26.74 -23.99
C SER A 81 20.45 -27.34 -23.56
N THR A 82 20.28 -27.64 -22.27
CA THR A 82 19.11 -28.38 -21.75
C THR A 82 18.41 -27.57 -20.67
N ILE A 83 17.18 -27.17 -20.98
CA ILE A 83 16.29 -26.37 -20.11
C ILE A 83 15.73 -27.25 -18.99
N ILE A 84 15.64 -26.69 -17.79
CA ILE A 84 14.86 -27.24 -16.68
C ILE A 84 13.45 -26.67 -16.77
N GLU A 85 12.45 -27.54 -16.88
CA GLU A 85 11.05 -27.13 -17.00
C GLU A 85 10.57 -26.43 -15.72
N LYS A 86 9.93 -25.27 -15.90
CA LYS A 86 9.28 -24.53 -14.82
C LYS A 86 7.97 -25.22 -14.44
N PRO A 87 7.54 -25.16 -13.16
CA PRO A 87 6.17 -25.46 -12.80
C PRO A 87 5.20 -24.60 -13.62
N VAL A 88 4.10 -25.19 -14.11
CA VAL A 88 3.17 -24.49 -15.02
C VAL A 88 2.53 -23.25 -14.39
N TRP A 89 2.34 -23.24 -13.06
CA TRP A 89 1.79 -22.09 -12.34
C TRP A 89 2.77 -20.92 -12.22
N LEU A 90 4.07 -21.12 -12.48
CA LEU A 90 5.08 -20.06 -12.38
C LEU A 90 4.99 -19.07 -13.56
N GLY A 91 4.30 -19.47 -14.64
CA GLY A 91 4.06 -18.63 -15.82
C GLY A 91 5.34 -18.09 -16.42
N PHE A 92 5.35 -16.80 -16.73
CA PHE A 92 6.50 -16.16 -17.37
C PHE A 92 7.67 -15.86 -16.41
N LEU A 93 7.46 -15.95 -15.09
CA LEU A 93 8.48 -15.63 -14.09
C LEU A 93 9.73 -16.50 -14.28
N GLY A 94 10.87 -15.94 -13.89
CA GLY A 94 12.13 -16.67 -13.82
C GLY A 94 12.07 -17.87 -12.87
N PRO A 95 13.03 -18.80 -12.96
CA PRO A 95 13.12 -19.95 -12.07
C PRO A 95 13.25 -19.57 -10.59
N VAL A 96 12.69 -20.40 -9.71
CA VAL A 96 12.80 -20.19 -8.26
C VAL A 96 14.22 -20.46 -7.79
N ILE A 97 14.90 -19.42 -7.29
CA ILE A 97 16.18 -19.53 -6.60
C ILE A 97 15.91 -19.72 -5.10
N LYS A 98 16.61 -20.65 -4.45
CA LYS A 98 16.51 -20.82 -2.99
C LYS A 98 17.87 -20.72 -2.34
N ALA A 99 17.94 -20.01 -1.22
CA ALA A 99 19.15 -19.89 -0.40
C ALA A 99 18.82 -20.13 1.07
N GLU A 100 19.69 -20.84 1.79
CA GLU A 100 19.66 -20.89 3.26
C GLU A 100 20.72 -19.95 3.86
N THR A 101 20.52 -19.50 5.09
CA THR A 101 21.52 -18.69 5.79
C THR A 101 22.87 -19.42 5.88
N GLY A 102 23.90 -18.82 5.29
CA GLY A 102 25.25 -19.35 5.16
C GLY A 102 25.57 -19.96 3.79
N ASP A 103 24.61 -20.02 2.86
CA ASP A 103 24.85 -20.47 1.49
C ASP A 103 25.60 -19.42 0.66
N ASN A 104 26.45 -19.89 -0.26
CA ASN A 104 26.99 -19.08 -1.35
C ASN A 104 26.26 -19.47 -2.64
N VAL A 105 25.61 -18.50 -3.28
CA VAL A 105 24.80 -18.73 -4.47
C VAL A 105 25.48 -18.12 -5.68
N TYR A 106 25.79 -18.96 -6.65
CA TYR A 106 26.39 -18.62 -7.93
C TYR A 106 25.32 -18.67 -9.02
N VAL A 107 25.03 -17.54 -9.66
CA VAL A 107 24.13 -17.46 -10.82
C VAL A 107 24.97 -17.22 -12.06
N HIS A 108 25.07 -18.24 -12.90
CA HIS A 108 25.73 -18.19 -14.20
C HIS A 108 24.70 -17.72 -15.24
N LEU A 109 24.72 -16.43 -15.56
CA LEU A 109 23.80 -15.80 -16.49
C LEU A 109 24.39 -15.80 -17.90
N LYS A 110 23.60 -16.18 -18.91
CA LYS A 110 23.93 -15.95 -20.32
C LYS A 110 22.81 -15.21 -21.04
N ASN A 111 23.15 -14.12 -21.72
CA ASN A 111 22.16 -13.34 -22.46
C ASN A 111 22.04 -13.83 -23.91
N PHE A 112 20.89 -14.37 -24.29
CA PHE A 112 20.58 -14.77 -25.67
C PHE A 112 19.59 -13.81 -26.36
N ALA A 113 19.13 -12.77 -25.67
CA ALA A 113 18.25 -11.76 -26.25
C ALA A 113 19.01 -10.82 -27.20
N SER A 114 18.27 -9.96 -27.89
CA SER A 114 18.78 -9.01 -28.87
C SER A 114 19.38 -7.74 -28.25
N ARG A 115 19.22 -7.53 -26.93
CA ARG A 115 19.66 -6.33 -26.22
C ARG A 115 20.33 -6.66 -24.88
N PRO A 116 21.11 -5.73 -24.28
CA PRO A 116 21.76 -5.98 -22.99
C PRO A 116 20.75 -6.07 -21.85
N TYR A 117 21.06 -6.91 -20.86
CA TYR A 117 20.26 -7.13 -19.66
C TYR A 117 21.17 -7.56 -18.50
N THR A 118 20.63 -7.70 -17.29
CA THR A 118 21.40 -8.07 -16.09
C THR A 118 20.66 -9.09 -15.20
N PHE A 119 21.17 -9.30 -13.99
CA PHE A 119 20.54 -10.02 -12.89
C PHE A 119 20.84 -9.26 -11.59
N HIS A 120 19.83 -8.62 -11.02
CA HIS A 120 19.89 -7.88 -9.77
C HIS A 120 19.05 -8.59 -8.69
N PRO A 121 19.68 -9.11 -7.62
CA PRO A 121 18.97 -9.85 -6.58
C PRO A 121 18.59 -8.96 -5.38
N HIS A 122 17.41 -9.23 -4.81
CA HIS A 122 16.94 -8.63 -3.56
C HIS A 122 17.28 -9.51 -2.34
N GLY A 123 17.46 -8.88 -1.19
CA GLY A 123 17.52 -9.52 0.13
C GLY A 123 18.72 -10.44 0.35
N VAL A 124 19.82 -10.24 -0.38
CA VAL A 124 21.06 -11.03 -0.26
C VAL A 124 22.27 -10.11 -0.32
N THR A 125 23.41 -10.54 0.24
CA THR A 125 24.63 -9.75 0.19
C THR A 125 25.37 -9.99 -1.11
N TYR A 126 25.74 -8.91 -1.80
CA TYR A 126 26.63 -8.91 -2.96
C TYR A 126 27.66 -7.79 -2.84
N HIS A 127 28.76 -7.93 -3.57
CA HIS A 127 29.72 -6.85 -3.81
C HIS A 127 29.32 -6.08 -5.07
N LYS A 128 29.95 -4.92 -5.30
CA LYS A 128 29.57 -4.03 -6.41
C LYS A 128 29.73 -4.68 -7.78
N GLU A 129 30.67 -5.61 -7.95
CA GLU A 129 30.83 -6.42 -9.16
C GLU A 129 29.81 -7.57 -9.32
N HIS A 130 28.82 -7.66 -8.43
CA HIS A 130 27.79 -8.71 -8.43
C HIS A 130 26.39 -8.14 -8.16
N GLU A 131 26.22 -6.83 -8.32
CA GLU A 131 24.96 -6.13 -8.09
C GLU A 131 24.04 -6.22 -9.31
N GLY A 132 24.60 -6.11 -10.52
CA GLY A 132 23.84 -6.19 -11.77
C GLY A 132 22.89 -5.02 -12.00
N ALA A 133 23.25 -3.81 -11.59
CA ALA A 133 22.42 -2.62 -11.74
C ALA A 133 23.25 -1.41 -12.16
N ILE A 134 22.91 -0.82 -13.31
CA ILE A 134 23.70 0.27 -13.86
C ILE A 134 23.20 1.64 -13.38
N TYR A 135 24.07 2.38 -12.68
CA TYR A 135 23.83 3.75 -12.25
C TYR A 135 25.18 4.45 -11.92
N PRO A 136 25.19 5.78 -11.72
CA PRO A 136 26.38 6.53 -11.30
C PRO A 136 26.75 6.20 -9.84
N ASP A 137 27.64 5.23 -9.68
CA ASP A 137 28.09 4.66 -8.40
C ASP A 137 29.60 4.80 -8.17
N ASN A 138 30.28 5.54 -9.05
CA ASN A 138 31.71 5.78 -9.03
C ASN A 138 32.58 4.51 -9.15
N THR A 139 32.04 3.42 -9.71
CA THR A 139 32.80 2.20 -10.04
C THR A 139 33.28 2.21 -11.49
N THR A 140 34.32 1.43 -11.81
CA THR A 140 34.94 1.39 -13.14
C THR A 140 35.33 -0.03 -13.57
N ASP A 141 35.47 -0.22 -14.88
CA ASP A 141 36.03 -1.42 -15.54
C ASP A 141 35.41 -2.74 -15.05
N PHE A 142 36.17 -3.52 -14.25
CA PHE A 142 35.76 -4.84 -13.77
C PHE A 142 34.51 -4.79 -12.89
N HIS A 143 34.32 -3.71 -12.12
CA HIS A 143 33.13 -3.54 -11.26
C HIS A 143 31.88 -3.08 -12.03
N LYS A 144 31.97 -2.92 -13.36
CA LYS A 144 30.83 -2.56 -14.24
C LYS A 144 30.45 -3.70 -15.20
N ALA A 145 31.12 -4.85 -15.12
CA ALA A 145 30.90 -5.96 -16.03
C ALA A 145 29.60 -6.74 -15.73
N ASP A 146 29.10 -6.66 -14.49
CA ASP A 146 27.81 -7.18 -14.05
C ASP A 146 26.65 -6.26 -14.43
N ASP A 147 26.87 -4.95 -14.36
CA ASP A 147 25.88 -3.90 -14.64
C ASP A 147 25.32 -3.92 -16.06
N LYS A 148 25.97 -4.63 -16.99
CA LYS A 148 25.49 -4.77 -18.36
C LYS A 148 26.04 -6.04 -19.00
N VAL A 149 25.18 -7.03 -19.26
CA VAL A 149 25.55 -8.25 -19.99
C VAL A 149 25.06 -8.17 -21.44
N PRO A 150 25.94 -7.92 -22.43
CA PRO A 150 25.54 -7.79 -23.83
C PRO A 150 24.99 -9.09 -24.43
N PRO A 151 24.26 -9.01 -25.57
CA PRO A 151 23.85 -10.17 -26.34
C PRO A 151 25.00 -11.15 -26.64
N GLY A 152 24.80 -12.42 -26.31
CA GLY A 152 25.76 -13.51 -26.50
C GLY A 152 26.77 -13.71 -25.37
N GLU A 153 26.94 -12.71 -24.50
CA GLU A 153 27.90 -12.73 -23.40
C GLU A 153 27.38 -13.47 -22.17
N GLN A 154 28.31 -13.84 -21.28
CA GLN A 154 28.02 -14.57 -20.04
C GLN A 154 28.66 -13.86 -18.85
N TYR A 155 27.94 -13.81 -17.72
CA TYR A 155 28.44 -13.31 -16.45
C TYR A 155 28.12 -14.29 -15.31
N THR A 156 28.88 -14.22 -14.20
CA THR A 156 28.57 -15.00 -13.00
C THR A 156 28.41 -14.07 -11.82
N TYR A 157 27.18 -14.01 -11.29
CA TYR A 157 26.83 -13.26 -10.10
C TYR A 157 27.07 -14.13 -8.87
N VAL A 158 27.71 -13.57 -7.85
CA VAL A 158 28.00 -14.25 -6.59
C VAL A 158 27.28 -13.53 -5.46
N MET A 159 26.39 -14.25 -4.79
CA MET A 159 25.61 -13.75 -3.68
C MET A 159 25.90 -14.58 -2.43
N ASN A 160 26.00 -13.91 -1.30
CA ASN A 160 26.20 -14.52 0.00
C ASN A 160 24.92 -14.37 0.84
N ALA A 161 24.33 -15.49 1.25
CA ALA A 161 23.15 -15.53 2.10
C ALA A 161 23.55 -15.31 3.57
N THR A 162 23.93 -14.08 3.92
CA THR A 162 24.45 -13.73 5.25
C THR A 162 23.38 -13.71 6.34
N GLU A 163 23.79 -13.75 7.61
CA GLU A 163 22.88 -13.73 8.77
C GLU A 163 22.19 -12.37 8.94
N GLU A 164 22.80 -11.29 8.47
CA GLU A 164 22.22 -9.94 8.49
C GLU A 164 21.06 -9.79 7.50
N GLN A 165 21.14 -10.48 6.35
CA GLN A 165 20.12 -10.49 5.30
C GLN A 165 19.06 -11.59 5.51
N SER A 166 19.34 -12.56 6.39
CA SER A 166 18.45 -13.70 6.62
C SER A 166 17.07 -13.26 7.12
N PRO A 167 16.02 -14.08 6.96
CA PRO A 167 14.74 -13.85 7.61
C PRO A 167 14.92 -13.49 9.10
N GLY A 168 14.14 -12.53 9.59
CA GLY A 168 14.14 -12.10 10.99
C GLY A 168 13.67 -13.21 11.94
N GLU A 169 13.85 -12.99 13.25
CA GLU A 169 13.53 -14.00 14.28
C GLU A 169 12.07 -14.45 14.20
N GLU A 170 11.13 -13.52 14.05
CA GLU A 170 9.69 -13.80 13.97
C GLU A 170 9.14 -13.90 12.54
N ASP A 171 9.98 -13.67 11.52
CA ASP A 171 9.61 -13.99 10.14
C ASP A 171 9.39 -15.50 9.96
N SER A 172 8.67 -15.85 8.89
CA SER A 172 8.56 -17.23 8.41
C SER A 172 9.95 -17.86 8.22
N ASN A 173 10.03 -19.21 8.22
CA ASN A 173 11.31 -19.88 7.97
C ASN A 173 11.88 -19.51 6.60
N CYS A 174 11.01 -19.34 5.60
CA CYS A 174 11.35 -18.88 4.27
C CYS A 174 10.52 -17.63 3.94
N VAL A 175 11.15 -16.64 3.29
CA VAL A 175 10.53 -15.36 2.91
C VAL A 175 10.70 -15.09 1.42
N THR A 176 9.80 -14.29 0.87
CA THR A 176 9.84 -13.84 -0.52
C THR A 176 10.89 -12.75 -0.70
N ARG A 177 11.76 -12.93 -1.68
CA ARG A 177 12.58 -11.90 -2.33
C ARG A 177 12.43 -12.08 -3.85
N ILE A 178 12.98 -11.14 -4.60
CA ILE A 178 12.92 -11.16 -6.06
C ILE A 178 14.30 -10.99 -6.68
N TYR A 179 14.40 -11.20 -7.97
CA TYR A 179 15.51 -10.74 -8.78
C TYR A 179 14.98 -10.29 -10.14
N HIS A 180 15.60 -9.29 -10.76
CA HIS A 180 15.19 -8.78 -12.07
C HIS A 180 16.37 -8.19 -12.84
N SER A 181 16.19 -7.84 -14.10
CA SER A 181 17.17 -7.05 -14.84
C SER A 181 17.04 -5.57 -14.47
N HIS A 182 18.15 -4.84 -14.49
CA HIS A 182 18.28 -3.49 -13.94
C HIS A 182 19.17 -2.58 -14.81
N ILE A 183 18.96 -2.61 -16.14
CA ILE A 183 19.48 -1.55 -17.03
C ILE A 183 18.58 -0.31 -16.87
N ASP A 184 17.34 -0.47 -17.30
CA ASP A 184 16.20 0.38 -16.97
C ASP A 184 15.18 -0.58 -16.36
N ALA A 185 15.20 -0.70 -15.03
CA ALA A 185 14.50 -1.77 -14.33
C ALA A 185 13.01 -1.81 -14.69
N PRO A 186 12.26 -0.69 -14.72
CA PRO A 186 10.87 -0.71 -15.18
C PRO A 186 10.68 -1.32 -16.58
N LYS A 187 11.44 -0.86 -17.60
CA LYS A 187 11.29 -1.39 -18.97
C LYS A 187 11.73 -2.84 -19.08
N ASP A 188 12.78 -3.22 -18.36
CA ASP A 188 13.29 -4.59 -18.31
C ASP A 188 12.29 -5.56 -17.67
N ILE A 189 11.64 -5.15 -16.57
CA ILE A 189 10.59 -5.90 -15.88
C ILE A 189 9.32 -6.01 -16.73
N ALA A 190 8.85 -4.89 -17.31
CA ALA A 190 7.72 -4.87 -18.24
C ALA A 190 7.96 -5.82 -19.44
N SER A 191 9.21 -5.92 -19.90
CA SER A 191 9.61 -6.87 -20.95
C SER A 191 9.59 -8.34 -20.50
N GLY A 192 9.50 -8.63 -19.19
CA GLY A 192 9.32 -9.96 -18.61
C GLY A 192 10.47 -10.47 -17.72
N LEU A 193 11.51 -9.67 -17.45
CA LEU A 193 12.69 -10.11 -16.70
C LEU A 193 12.55 -9.93 -15.20
N ILE A 194 11.76 -10.81 -14.59
CA ILE A 194 11.51 -10.86 -13.15
C ILE A 194 11.41 -12.31 -12.69
N GLY A 195 11.94 -12.64 -11.51
CA GLY A 195 11.84 -13.97 -10.92
C GLY A 195 11.97 -13.96 -9.40
N PRO A 196 11.60 -15.06 -8.73
CA PRO A 196 11.60 -15.13 -7.27
C PRO A 196 12.89 -15.72 -6.69
N LEU A 197 13.33 -15.13 -5.57
CA LEU A 197 14.37 -15.64 -4.70
C LEU A 197 13.74 -15.95 -3.34
N ILE A 198 13.72 -17.22 -2.93
CA ILE A 198 13.19 -17.63 -1.62
C ILE A 198 14.35 -17.80 -0.65
N PHE A 199 14.45 -16.88 0.31
CA PHE A 199 15.49 -16.92 1.32
C PHE A 199 14.95 -17.59 2.59
N CYS A 200 15.59 -18.67 3.00
CA CYS A 200 15.27 -19.45 4.18
C CYS A 200 16.30 -19.31 5.30
N LYS A 201 15.82 -19.45 6.54
CA LYS A 201 16.64 -19.70 7.72
C LYS A 201 17.41 -21.00 7.53
N LYS A 202 18.60 -21.08 8.13
CA LYS A 202 19.44 -22.28 8.11
C LYS A 202 18.67 -23.53 8.55
N ASP A 203 18.92 -24.65 7.87
CA ASP A 203 18.33 -25.97 8.15
C ASP A 203 16.79 -26.02 8.02
N SER A 204 16.19 -25.15 7.21
CA SER A 204 14.74 -25.14 6.98
C SER A 204 14.33 -25.96 5.76
N LEU A 205 15.26 -26.21 4.83
CA LEU A 205 14.99 -26.93 3.59
C LEU A 205 15.31 -28.43 3.71
N ASP A 206 14.53 -29.25 3.01
CA ASP A 206 14.82 -30.64 2.67
C ASP A 206 14.61 -30.81 1.16
N GLN A 207 15.68 -31.16 0.44
CA GLN A 207 15.68 -31.25 -1.03
C GLN A 207 15.07 -30.02 -1.72
N GLU A 208 15.49 -28.82 -1.29
CA GLU A 208 15.02 -27.51 -1.81
C GLU A 208 13.54 -27.18 -1.52
N LYS A 209 12.87 -27.90 -0.62
CA LYS A 209 11.51 -27.61 -0.15
C LYS A 209 11.49 -27.30 1.34
N GLU A 210 10.67 -26.36 1.81
CA GLU A 210 10.55 -26.11 3.25
C GLU A 210 10.01 -27.34 4.00
N LYS A 211 10.66 -27.69 5.12
CA LYS A 211 10.24 -28.80 5.98
C LYS A 211 8.82 -28.57 6.52
N ASN A 212 7.98 -29.61 6.49
CA ASN A 212 6.59 -29.60 6.94
C ASN A 212 5.63 -28.72 6.12
N ILE A 213 6.03 -28.32 4.92
CA ILE A 213 5.16 -27.65 3.95
C ILE A 213 4.82 -28.65 2.83
N ASP A 214 3.53 -28.78 2.54
CA ASP A 214 3.01 -29.70 1.52
C ASP A 214 3.04 -29.06 0.13
N GLN A 215 2.76 -27.75 0.01
CA GLN A 215 2.80 -27.01 -1.26
C GLN A 215 3.45 -25.64 -1.11
N GLU A 216 4.18 -25.22 -2.14
CA GLU A 216 4.79 -23.90 -2.23
C GLU A 216 4.41 -23.30 -3.59
N PHE A 217 3.80 -22.12 -3.58
CA PHE A 217 3.46 -21.38 -4.78
C PHE A 217 4.08 -20.00 -4.73
N VAL A 218 4.49 -19.49 -5.89
CA VAL A 218 4.93 -18.10 -6.06
C VAL A 218 3.97 -17.39 -6.98
N LEU A 219 3.44 -16.25 -6.55
CA LEU A 219 2.53 -15.43 -7.36
C LEU A 219 3.00 -13.97 -7.37
N MET A 220 3.11 -13.42 -8.57
CA MET A 220 3.27 -12.01 -8.86
C MET A 220 1.92 -11.45 -9.29
N PHE A 221 1.46 -10.41 -8.58
CA PHE A 221 0.33 -9.58 -9.02
C PHE A 221 0.91 -8.35 -9.73
N SER A 222 0.48 -8.12 -10.97
CA SER A 222 1.04 -7.04 -11.78
C SER A 222 0.10 -6.67 -12.92
N VAL A 223 -0.07 -5.37 -13.13
CA VAL A 223 -0.52 -4.81 -14.39
C VAL A 223 0.71 -4.72 -15.29
N VAL A 224 0.91 -5.74 -16.12
CA VAL A 224 2.09 -5.78 -17.00
C VAL A 224 1.83 -4.84 -18.17
N ASP A 225 2.38 -3.64 -18.08
CA ASP A 225 2.25 -2.60 -19.10
C ASP A 225 3.21 -2.88 -20.28
N GLU A 226 2.67 -3.36 -21.40
CA GLU A 226 3.45 -3.63 -22.61
C GLU A 226 3.81 -2.36 -23.38
N ASN A 227 3.24 -1.19 -23.05
CA ASN A 227 3.69 0.10 -23.61
C ASN A 227 5.10 0.45 -23.12
N LEU A 228 5.47 0.01 -21.91
CA LEU A 228 6.81 0.19 -21.35
C LEU A 228 7.83 -0.84 -21.86
N SER A 229 7.36 -1.97 -22.37
CA SER A 229 8.17 -3.08 -22.87
C SER A 229 9.13 -2.62 -23.96
N TRP A 230 10.37 -3.13 -23.95
CA TRP A 230 11.35 -2.91 -25.01
C TRP A 230 10.88 -3.41 -26.38
N TYR A 231 9.86 -4.28 -26.38
CA TYR A 231 9.34 -4.95 -27.57
C TYR A 231 8.03 -4.38 -28.10
N LEU A 232 7.56 -3.23 -27.61
CA LEU A 232 6.30 -2.62 -28.08
C LEU A 232 6.27 -2.49 -29.62
N TYR A 233 7.28 -1.86 -30.21
CA TYR A 233 7.34 -1.67 -31.67
C TYR A 233 7.41 -3.00 -32.44
N ASP A 234 8.16 -3.99 -31.93
CA ASP A 234 8.20 -5.34 -32.50
C ASP A 234 6.80 -5.98 -32.47
N ASN A 235 6.05 -5.77 -31.38
CA ASN A 235 4.70 -6.29 -31.19
C ASN A 235 3.67 -5.61 -32.09
N ILE A 236 3.67 -4.28 -32.17
CA ILE A 236 2.80 -3.52 -33.09
C ILE A 236 3.00 -4.02 -34.52
N LYS A 237 4.25 -4.10 -34.97
CA LYS A 237 4.58 -4.54 -36.33
C LYS A 237 4.19 -6.00 -36.60
N THR A 238 4.24 -6.86 -35.58
CA THR A 238 3.99 -8.30 -35.73
C THR A 238 2.50 -8.64 -35.67
N TYR A 239 1.75 -7.97 -34.80
CA TYR A 239 0.39 -8.37 -34.43
C TYR A 239 -0.69 -7.39 -34.88
N CYS A 240 -0.44 -6.09 -34.98
CA CYS A 240 -1.43 -5.15 -35.53
C CYS A 240 -1.51 -5.33 -37.05
N SER A 241 -2.71 -5.53 -37.60
CA SER A 241 -2.84 -5.74 -39.06
C SER A 241 -2.63 -4.47 -39.88
N GLU A 242 -2.81 -3.29 -39.26
CA GLU A 242 -2.60 -1.98 -39.87
C GLU A 242 -1.75 -1.08 -38.94
N PRO A 243 -0.45 -1.39 -38.74
CA PRO A 243 0.40 -0.73 -37.75
C PRO A 243 0.60 0.77 -38.00
N GLU A 244 0.37 1.25 -39.22
CA GLU A 244 0.44 2.67 -39.57
C GLU A 244 -0.73 3.50 -39.00
N LYS A 245 -1.79 2.84 -38.50
CA LYS A 245 -2.95 3.49 -37.85
C LYS A 245 -2.85 3.54 -36.32
N VAL A 246 -1.82 2.93 -35.74
CA VAL A 246 -1.65 2.92 -34.29
C VAL A 246 -1.13 4.29 -33.86
N GLU A 247 -1.87 4.94 -32.98
CA GLU A 247 -1.46 6.12 -32.24
C GLU A 247 -1.02 5.65 -30.85
N GLU A 248 0.29 5.71 -30.56
CA GLU A 248 0.86 5.18 -29.31
C GLU A 248 0.39 5.96 -28.06
N ASP A 249 0.02 7.24 -28.25
CA ASP A 249 -0.51 8.13 -27.20
C ASP A 249 -2.03 7.99 -27.00
N ASN A 250 -2.70 7.14 -27.77
CA ASN A 250 -4.14 6.90 -27.59
C ASN A 250 -4.38 6.07 -26.32
N GLU A 251 -5.19 6.59 -25.40
CA GLU A 251 -5.46 5.96 -24.10
C GLU A 251 -6.06 4.56 -24.23
N ASP A 252 -7.03 4.36 -25.14
CA ASP A 252 -7.63 3.03 -25.35
C ASP A 252 -6.62 2.02 -25.89
N PHE A 253 -5.64 2.46 -26.70
CA PHE A 253 -4.55 1.62 -27.16
C PHE A 253 -3.61 1.27 -26.01
N GLN A 254 -3.21 2.26 -25.20
CA GLN A 254 -2.35 2.03 -24.05
C GLN A 254 -3.00 1.09 -23.03
N GLU A 255 -4.27 1.32 -22.69
CA GLU A 255 -5.04 0.48 -21.78
C GLU A 255 -5.18 -0.95 -22.31
N SER A 256 -5.39 -1.13 -23.62
CA SER A 256 -5.44 -2.48 -24.22
C SER A 256 -4.14 -3.29 -24.07
N ASN A 257 -3.02 -2.60 -23.87
CA ASN A 257 -1.69 -3.18 -23.69
C ASN A 257 -1.31 -3.36 -22.21
N ARG A 258 -2.19 -2.98 -21.27
CA ARG A 258 -2.02 -3.21 -19.83
C ARG A 258 -2.62 -4.56 -19.45
N MET A 259 -1.75 -5.54 -19.18
CA MET A 259 -2.18 -6.91 -18.94
C MET A 259 -2.29 -7.21 -17.43
N TYR A 260 -3.50 -7.07 -16.89
CA TYR A 260 -3.83 -7.30 -15.47
C TYR A 260 -3.75 -8.79 -15.11
N SER A 261 -2.61 -9.22 -14.57
CA SER A 261 -2.24 -10.63 -14.57
C SER A 261 -1.72 -11.16 -13.24
N VAL A 262 -1.84 -12.49 -13.07
CA VAL A 262 -1.10 -13.26 -12.08
C VAL A 262 -0.06 -14.11 -12.80
N ASN A 263 1.23 -13.88 -12.54
CA ASN A 263 2.35 -14.56 -13.22
C ASN A 263 2.31 -14.43 -14.77
N GLY A 264 1.72 -13.36 -15.30
CA GLY A 264 1.52 -13.17 -16.74
C GLY A 264 0.28 -13.88 -17.30
N TYR A 265 -0.61 -14.40 -16.47
CA TYR A 265 -1.89 -14.97 -16.91
C TYR A 265 -3.06 -14.05 -16.52
N THR A 266 -3.90 -13.74 -17.50
CA THR A 266 -5.09 -12.86 -17.36
C THR A 266 -6.37 -13.69 -17.48
N PHE A 267 -7.52 -13.12 -17.07
CA PHE A 267 -8.86 -13.68 -17.28
C PHE A 267 -9.03 -15.13 -16.80
N GLY A 268 -8.51 -15.45 -15.61
CA GLY A 268 -8.65 -16.78 -15.02
C GLY A 268 -7.73 -17.84 -15.59
N SER A 269 -6.82 -17.50 -16.52
CA SER A 269 -6.09 -18.49 -17.32
C SER A 269 -4.93 -19.20 -16.61
N LEU A 270 -4.53 -18.74 -15.41
CA LEU A 270 -3.44 -19.33 -14.62
C LEU A 270 -3.68 -20.83 -14.34
N PRO A 271 -2.80 -21.74 -14.80
CA PRO A 271 -2.98 -23.17 -14.59
C PRO A 271 -2.21 -23.71 -13.36
N GLY A 272 -2.57 -24.92 -12.92
CA GLY A 272 -1.71 -25.75 -12.06
C GLY A 272 -1.66 -25.39 -10.58
N LEU A 273 -2.52 -24.48 -10.10
CA LEU A 273 -2.73 -24.26 -8.67
C LEU A 273 -3.64 -25.34 -8.09
N SER A 274 -3.07 -26.48 -7.72
CA SER A 274 -3.83 -27.55 -7.07
C SER A 274 -3.13 -28.08 -5.82
N MET A 275 -3.95 -28.39 -4.81
CA MET A 275 -3.51 -28.88 -3.50
C MET A 275 -4.56 -29.82 -2.92
N CYS A 276 -4.19 -30.60 -1.91
CA CYS A 276 -5.13 -31.40 -1.15
C CYS A 276 -5.71 -30.59 0.02
N ALA A 277 -6.95 -30.88 0.41
CA ALA A 277 -7.44 -30.48 1.72
C ALA A 277 -6.49 -31.00 2.81
N GLU A 278 -6.28 -30.20 3.85
CA GLU A 278 -5.27 -30.36 4.92
C GLU A 278 -3.81 -30.13 4.48
N ASP A 279 -3.53 -29.77 3.23
CA ASP A 279 -2.19 -29.34 2.85
C ASP A 279 -1.81 -28.05 3.57
N LYS A 280 -0.60 -28.04 4.12
CA LYS A 280 0.08 -26.83 4.57
C LYS A 280 0.71 -26.15 3.37
N VAL A 281 0.21 -24.97 3.03
CA VAL A 281 0.62 -24.23 1.83
C VAL A 281 1.33 -22.95 2.22
N LYS A 282 2.48 -22.73 1.59
CA LYS A 282 3.18 -21.43 1.59
C LYS A 282 2.95 -20.72 0.27
N TRP A 283 2.42 -19.51 0.38
CA TRP A 283 2.26 -18.59 -0.74
C TRP A 283 3.34 -17.51 -0.62
N TYR A 284 4.24 -17.47 -1.59
CA TYR A 284 5.22 -16.40 -1.75
C TYR A 284 4.65 -15.41 -2.74
N LEU A 285 4.28 -14.23 -2.26
CA LEU A 285 3.54 -13.22 -3.00
C LEU A 285 4.40 -11.97 -3.18
N PHE A 286 4.31 -11.34 -4.33
CA PHE A 286 4.85 -10.00 -4.52
C PHE A 286 4.05 -9.19 -5.54
N GLY A 287 4.05 -7.87 -5.39
CA GLY A 287 3.49 -6.94 -6.36
C GLY A 287 4.58 -6.39 -7.26
N MET A 288 4.22 -5.93 -8.46
CA MET A 288 5.17 -5.30 -9.39
C MET A 288 4.44 -4.41 -10.40
N GLY A 289 5.00 -3.23 -10.70
CA GLY A 289 4.46 -2.35 -11.73
C GLY A 289 4.57 -0.87 -11.39
N ASN A 290 3.46 -0.14 -11.50
CA ASN A 290 3.35 1.31 -11.41
C ASN A 290 2.31 1.78 -10.37
N GLU A 291 1.89 3.05 -10.42
CA GLU A 291 0.92 3.66 -9.49
C GLU A 291 -0.42 2.92 -9.45
N ILE A 292 -0.89 2.45 -10.61
CA ILE A 292 -2.13 1.66 -10.70
C ILE A 292 -2.03 0.30 -9.98
N ASP A 293 -0.83 -0.19 -9.66
CA ASP A 293 -0.62 -1.49 -9.03
C ASP A 293 -0.96 -1.51 -7.52
N VAL A 294 -2.16 -1.08 -7.17
CA VAL A 294 -2.80 -1.26 -5.85
C VAL A 294 -3.56 -2.57 -5.86
N HIS A 295 -2.86 -3.68 -5.61
CA HIS A 295 -3.48 -5.01 -5.62
C HIS A 295 -4.01 -5.41 -4.26
N SER A 296 -5.15 -6.10 -4.26
CA SER A 296 -5.81 -6.62 -3.05
C SER A 296 -6.16 -8.09 -3.26
N ALA A 297 -5.16 -8.96 -3.15
CA ALA A 297 -5.28 -10.40 -3.44
C ALA A 297 -6.15 -11.12 -2.40
N PHE A 298 -7.22 -11.76 -2.86
CA PHE A 298 -8.20 -12.45 -2.02
C PHE A 298 -8.37 -13.91 -2.45
N PHE A 299 -8.20 -14.82 -1.48
CA PHE A 299 -8.31 -16.26 -1.65
C PHE A 299 -9.69 -16.72 -1.19
N HIS A 300 -10.64 -16.80 -2.12
CA HIS A 300 -12.04 -17.08 -1.80
C HIS A 300 -12.20 -18.40 -1.03
N GLY A 301 -13.05 -18.37 0.01
CA GLY A 301 -13.33 -19.51 0.86
C GLY A 301 -12.18 -20.00 1.76
N GLN A 302 -11.01 -19.37 1.68
CA GLN A 302 -9.84 -19.71 2.49
C GLN A 302 -9.47 -18.56 3.43
N VAL A 303 -8.58 -18.86 4.38
CA VAL A 303 -8.07 -17.89 5.34
C VAL A 303 -6.57 -18.06 5.49
N LEU A 304 -5.88 -16.94 5.57
CA LEU A 304 -4.42 -16.90 5.56
C LEU A 304 -3.88 -16.40 6.90
N THR A 305 -2.61 -16.67 7.14
CA THR A 305 -1.87 -16.04 8.25
C THR A 305 -0.53 -15.52 7.75
N ASN A 306 -0.13 -14.35 8.26
CA ASN A 306 1.21 -13.79 8.07
C ASN A 306 1.73 -13.32 9.43
N LYS A 307 2.98 -13.65 9.76
CA LYS A 307 3.65 -13.27 11.03
C LYS A 307 2.85 -13.62 12.29
N GLY A 308 2.02 -14.67 12.21
CA GLY A 308 1.16 -15.13 13.29
C GLY A 308 -0.13 -14.33 13.48
N TYR A 309 -0.47 -13.40 12.60
CA TYR A 309 -1.75 -12.68 12.55
C TYR A 309 -2.66 -13.25 11.46
N ARG A 310 -3.98 -13.16 11.67
CA ARG A 310 -4.99 -13.47 10.64
C ARG A 310 -4.98 -12.39 9.58
N ILE A 311 -5.02 -12.81 8.32
CA ILE A 311 -5.23 -11.93 7.18
C ILE A 311 -6.31 -12.54 6.28
N ASP A 312 -7.20 -11.69 5.77
CA ASP A 312 -8.26 -12.10 4.84
C ASP A 312 -7.90 -11.68 3.40
N THR A 313 -7.31 -10.49 3.23
CA THR A 313 -6.81 -9.94 1.94
C THR A 313 -5.33 -9.59 2.07
N VAL A 314 -4.57 -9.78 0.99
CA VAL A 314 -3.14 -9.42 0.90
C VAL A 314 -2.96 -8.25 -0.06
N ASN A 315 -2.52 -7.12 0.46
CA ASN A 315 -2.23 -5.96 -0.39
C ASN A 315 -0.80 -6.06 -0.93
N LEU A 316 -0.65 -5.76 -2.22
CA LEU A 316 0.64 -5.82 -2.91
C LEU A 316 0.77 -4.58 -3.79
N PHE A 317 1.91 -3.89 -3.68
CA PHE A 317 2.29 -2.71 -4.44
C PHE A 317 3.60 -3.02 -5.20
N PRO A 318 4.12 -2.11 -6.05
CA PRO A 318 5.36 -2.36 -6.77
C PRO A 318 6.51 -2.80 -5.86
N ALA A 319 7.00 -4.02 -6.06
CA ALA A 319 8.01 -4.72 -5.26
C ALA A 319 7.66 -4.99 -3.77
N THR A 320 6.40 -4.91 -3.36
CA THR A 320 5.99 -5.43 -2.04
C THR A 320 6.32 -6.91 -1.94
N LEU A 321 7.01 -7.31 -0.87
CA LEU A 321 7.45 -8.69 -0.64
C LEU A 321 6.66 -9.31 0.51
N PHE A 322 5.93 -10.39 0.25
CA PHE A 322 4.99 -10.95 1.21
C PHE A 322 4.98 -12.48 1.20
N GLU A 323 4.77 -13.11 2.36
CA GLU A 323 4.58 -14.54 2.46
C GLU A 323 3.37 -14.89 3.35
N ALA A 324 2.51 -15.78 2.87
CA ALA A 324 1.31 -16.22 3.59
C ALA A 324 1.34 -17.72 3.84
N PHE A 325 0.82 -18.13 4.99
CA PHE A 325 0.59 -19.52 5.33
C PHE A 325 -0.91 -19.84 5.34
N MET A 326 -1.25 -20.96 4.71
CA MET A 326 -2.61 -21.48 4.60
C MET A 326 -2.64 -22.96 4.95
N VAL A 327 -3.73 -23.42 5.55
CA VAL A 327 -4.10 -24.84 5.53
C VAL A 327 -5.32 -24.95 4.62
N ALA A 328 -5.17 -25.68 3.51
CA ALA A 328 -6.24 -25.78 2.52
C ALA A 328 -7.44 -26.52 3.11
N GLN A 329 -8.63 -25.94 2.97
CA GLN A 329 -9.88 -26.50 3.49
C GLN A 329 -10.97 -26.46 2.41
N SER A 330 -12.12 -27.08 2.69
CA SER A 330 -13.29 -27.04 1.81
C SER A 330 -13.01 -27.49 0.37
N PRO A 331 -12.97 -28.82 0.10
CA PRO A 331 -12.74 -29.35 -1.25
C PRO A 331 -13.66 -28.71 -2.30
N GLY A 332 -13.07 -28.27 -3.41
CA GLY A 332 -13.75 -27.51 -4.44
C GLY A 332 -12.79 -26.66 -5.28
N GLU A 333 -13.32 -26.07 -6.35
CA GLU A 333 -12.65 -25.02 -7.12
C GLU A 333 -12.92 -23.66 -6.47
N TRP A 334 -11.90 -22.85 -6.31
CA TRP A 334 -11.98 -21.54 -5.64
C TRP A 334 -11.35 -20.44 -6.49
N MET A 335 -11.90 -19.24 -6.37
CA MET A 335 -11.37 -18.05 -7.02
C MET A 335 -10.20 -17.47 -6.22
N LEU A 336 -9.18 -17.02 -6.95
CA LEU A 336 -8.15 -16.10 -6.49
C LEU A 336 -8.30 -14.83 -7.33
N SER A 337 -8.63 -13.71 -6.71
CA SER A 337 -8.84 -12.45 -7.45
C SER A 337 -8.18 -11.27 -6.76
N CYS A 338 -7.85 -10.25 -7.54
CA CYS A 338 -7.64 -8.91 -6.98
C CYS A 338 -9.00 -8.27 -6.69
N GLN A 339 -9.11 -7.58 -5.57
CA GLN A 339 -10.35 -6.92 -5.11
C GLN A 339 -10.32 -5.41 -5.28
N ASN A 340 -9.27 -4.88 -5.91
CA ASN A 340 -9.38 -3.62 -6.64
C ASN A 340 -10.39 -3.85 -7.77
N LEU A 341 -11.47 -3.06 -7.77
CA LEU A 341 -12.62 -3.28 -8.64
C LEU A 341 -12.30 -3.03 -10.13
N ASN A 342 -11.38 -2.10 -10.44
CA ASN A 342 -10.89 -1.88 -11.80
C ASN A 342 -10.07 -3.09 -12.28
N HIS A 343 -9.16 -3.59 -11.43
CA HIS A 343 -8.37 -4.78 -11.76
C HIS A 343 -9.24 -6.03 -11.93
N LEU A 344 -10.30 -6.15 -11.13
CA LEU A 344 -11.21 -7.28 -11.18
C LEU A 344 -11.93 -7.37 -12.53
N LYS A 345 -12.53 -6.26 -13.00
CA LYS A 345 -13.21 -6.20 -14.31
C LYS A 345 -12.24 -6.26 -15.50
N ALA A 346 -10.98 -5.82 -15.32
CA ALA A 346 -9.91 -5.99 -16.29
C ALA A 346 -9.30 -7.41 -16.32
N GLY A 347 -9.83 -8.34 -15.51
CA GLY A 347 -9.52 -9.76 -15.62
C GLY A 347 -8.42 -10.28 -14.70
N LEU A 348 -8.02 -9.55 -13.65
CA LEU A 348 -7.05 -10.00 -12.64
C LEU A 348 -7.64 -11.07 -11.70
N GLN A 349 -7.85 -12.26 -12.28
CA GLN A 349 -8.53 -13.40 -11.69
C GLN A 349 -7.79 -14.70 -12.05
N ALA A 350 -7.84 -15.68 -11.16
CA ALA A 350 -7.25 -17.00 -11.30
C ALA A 350 -8.07 -18.04 -10.51
N PHE A 351 -7.88 -19.32 -10.80
CA PHE A 351 -8.55 -20.41 -10.08
C PHE A 351 -7.53 -21.29 -9.36
N PHE A 352 -7.89 -21.81 -8.20
CA PHE A 352 -7.15 -22.89 -7.54
C PHE A 352 -8.08 -24.02 -7.13
N GLN A 353 -7.56 -25.24 -7.16
CA GLN A 353 -8.31 -26.46 -6.90
C GLN A 353 -7.87 -27.11 -5.59
N VAL A 354 -8.78 -27.20 -4.63
CA VAL A 354 -8.61 -27.99 -3.41
C VAL A 354 -9.25 -29.35 -3.62
N GLN A 355 -8.44 -30.40 -3.61
CA GLN A 355 -8.87 -31.79 -3.82
C GLN A 355 -9.11 -32.51 -2.49
N ASP A 356 -10.10 -33.40 -2.46
CA ASP A 356 -10.23 -34.33 -1.33
C ASP A 356 -9.27 -35.51 -1.50
N CYS A 357 -8.15 -35.46 -0.79
CA CYS A 357 -7.13 -36.50 -0.80
C CYS A 357 -7.27 -37.47 0.38
N ASN A 358 -8.41 -37.47 1.09
CA ASN A 358 -8.68 -38.30 2.27
C ASN A 358 -7.63 -38.16 3.39
N LYS A 359 -7.00 -36.99 3.53
CA LYS A 359 -6.16 -36.68 4.69
C LYS A 359 -7.06 -36.58 5.93
N PRO A 360 -6.61 -37.07 7.10
CA PRO A 360 -7.40 -36.96 8.32
C PRO A 360 -7.56 -35.48 8.68
N SER A 361 -8.79 -34.99 8.64
CA SER A 361 -9.07 -33.65 9.13
C SER A 361 -8.84 -33.61 10.64
N SER A 362 -8.28 -32.52 11.14
CA SER A 362 -8.33 -32.25 12.57
C SER A 362 -9.79 -31.93 12.91
N GLU A 363 -10.59 -32.96 13.18
CA GLU A 363 -12.00 -32.86 13.58
C GLU A 363 -12.15 -32.04 14.87
N ASP A 364 -12.15 -30.71 14.75
CA ASP A 364 -13.03 -29.88 15.56
C ASP A 364 -14.28 -29.64 14.70
N SER A 365 -15.08 -30.70 14.52
CA SER A 365 -16.44 -30.62 13.98
C SER A 365 -17.33 -29.90 14.99
N ILE A 366 -17.06 -28.62 15.21
CA ILE A 366 -17.94 -27.76 15.99
C ILE A 366 -19.12 -27.44 15.07
N LEU A 367 -20.11 -28.33 15.04
CA LEU A 367 -21.49 -27.91 14.82
C LEU A 367 -21.70 -26.68 15.71
N GLY A 368 -21.94 -25.52 15.09
CA GLY A 368 -21.93 -24.24 15.78
C GLY A 368 -22.78 -24.31 17.05
N LYS A 369 -22.15 -24.09 18.21
CA LYS A 369 -22.85 -24.29 19.50
C LYS A 369 -23.96 -23.26 19.70
N HIS A 370 -23.82 -22.09 19.08
CA HIS A 370 -24.83 -21.04 19.03
C HIS A 370 -25.03 -20.61 17.57
N VAL A 371 -26.28 -20.34 17.21
CA VAL A 371 -26.65 -19.80 15.90
C VAL A 371 -26.96 -18.32 16.06
N ARG A 372 -26.24 -17.46 15.33
CA ARG A 372 -26.50 -16.03 15.22
C ARG A 372 -27.34 -15.81 13.97
N HIS A 373 -28.64 -15.54 14.14
CA HIS A 373 -29.57 -15.40 13.01
C HIS A 373 -29.93 -13.93 12.79
N TYR A 374 -29.65 -13.42 11.60
CA TYR A 374 -29.95 -12.07 11.14
C TYR A 374 -31.02 -12.08 10.03
N TYR A 375 -31.86 -11.07 10.02
CA TYR A 375 -32.81 -10.80 8.93
C TYR A 375 -32.40 -9.49 8.28
N ILE A 376 -31.89 -9.55 7.06
CA ILE A 376 -31.35 -8.39 6.34
C ILE A 376 -32.12 -8.25 5.03
N ALA A 377 -32.50 -7.03 4.67
CA ALA A 377 -33.04 -6.75 3.35
C ALA A 377 -32.21 -5.69 2.64
N ALA A 378 -32.13 -5.80 1.32
CA ALA A 378 -31.66 -4.72 0.45
C ALA A 378 -32.86 -3.89 0.04
N GLU A 379 -32.82 -2.57 0.23
CA GLU A 379 -33.90 -1.65 -0.10
C GLU A 379 -33.39 -0.32 -0.64
N GLU A 380 -34.21 0.33 -1.46
CA GLU A 380 -33.89 1.61 -2.09
C GLU A 380 -34.13 2.77 -1.11
N ILE A 381 -33.16 3.68 -0.98
CA ILE A 381 -33.26 4.92 -0.21
C ILE A 381 -32.74 6.10 -1.03
N ILE A 382 -33.10 7.33 -0.63
CA ILE A 382 -32.38 8.52 -1.06
C ILE A 382 -31.35 8.82 0.02
N TRP A 383 -30.07 8.78 -0.35
CA TRP A 383 -28.95 9.08 0.51
C TRP A 383 -28.45 10.49 0.22
N ASN A 384 -28.26 11.30 1.27
CA ASN A 384 -27.67 12.63 1.19
C ASN A 384 -26.30 12.58 1.87
N TYR A 385 -25.24 12.82 1.10
CA TYR A 385 -23.86 12.75 1.58
C TYR A 385 -23.49 13.86 2.58
N ALA A 386 -24.22 14.97 2.57
CA ALA A 386 -24.06 16.06 3.52
C ALA A 386 -25.42 16.67 3.91
N PRO A 387 -26.15 16.04 4.86
CA PRO A 387 -27.49 16.49 5.24
C PRO A 387 -27.59 17.94 5.73
N SER A 388 -26.50 18.54 6.22
CA SER A 388 -26.50 19.93 6.65
C SER A 388 -26.38 20.94 5.50
N GLY A 389 -25.90 20.52 4.32
CA GLY A 389 -25.59 21.39 3.19
C GLY A 389 -24.40 22.32 3.41
N ILE A 390 -23.64 22.16 4.50
CA ILE A 390 -22.47 22.97 4.84
C ILE A 390 -21.25 22.09 5.12
N ASP A 391 -20.06 22.64 4.90
CA ASP A 391 -18.82 22.09 5.46
C ASP A 391 -18.73 22.50 6.93
N THR A 392 -18.75 21.52 7.84
CA THR A 392 -18.71 21.80 9.29
C THR A 392 -17.33 22.26 9.78
N PHE A 393 -16.30 22.20 8.95
CA PHE A 393 -14.96 22.69 9.23
C PHE A 393 -14.84 24.19 8.92
N THR A 394 -15.23 24.60 7.72
CA THR A 394 -15.14 26.00 7.26
C THR A 394 -16.40 26.83 7.58
N GLN A 395 -17.52 26.16 7.86
CA GLN A 395 -18.87 26.74 8.00
C GLN A 395 -19.42 27.37 6.70
N GLU A 396 -18.85 27.01 5.55
CA GLU A 396 -19.29 27.48 4.23
C GLU A 396 -20.36 26.56 3.65
N ASN A 397 -21.15 27.10 2.71
CA ASN A 397 -22.13 26.31 1.96
C ASN A 397 -21.39 25.44 0.94
N LEU A 398 -21.80 24.17 0.81
CA LEU A 398 -21.14 23.24 -0.10
C LEU A 398 -21.28 23.64 -1.58
N THR A 399 -22.31 24.42 -1.94
CA THR A 399 -22.52 24.94 -3.30
C THR A 399 -22.03 26.39 -3.44
N ALA A 400 -21.03 26.81 -2.65
CA ALA A 400 -20.47 28.15 -2.78
C ALA A 400 -19.63 28.25 -4.07
N PRO A 401 -19.82 29.27 -4.92
CA PRO A 401 -19.09 29.40 -6.18
C PRO A 401 -17.57 29.42 -5.98
N GLY A 402 -16.86 28.56 -6.68
CA GLY A 402 -15.41 28.40 -6.64
C GLY A 402 -14.88 27.65 -5.41
N SER A 403 -15.76 27.02 -4.62
CA SER A 403 -15.34 26.12 -3.54
C SER A 403 -15.05 24.72 -4.07
N ALA A 404 -14.10 24.00 -3.46
CA ALA A 404 -13.82 22.61 -3.83
C ALA A 404 -15.04 21.68 -3.67
N SER A 405 -15.93 22.00 -2.72
CA SER A 405 -17.17 21.25 -2.52
C SER A 405 -18.21 21.45 -3.62
N GLU A 406 -18.13 22.53 -4.40
CA GLU A 406 -19.11 22.83 -5.45
C GLU A 406 -19.15 21.73 -6.50
N VAL A 407 -17.98 21.22 -6.91
CA VAL A 407 -17.83 20.15 -7.91
C VAL A 407 -18.75 18.95 -7.62
N PHE A 408 -18.82 18.52 -6.36
CA PHE A 408 -19.55 17.32 -5.94
C PHE A 408 -21.01 17.59 -5.52
N PHE A 409 -21.33 18.83 -5.14
CA PHE A 409 -22.63 19.18 -4.56
C PHE A 409 -23.50 20.07 -5.45
N GLU A 410 -22.95 20.62 -6.54
CA GLU A 410 -23.70 21.37 -7.54
C GLU A 410 -24.78 20.48 -8.17
N GLN A 411 -26.02 20.98 -8.16
CA GLN A 411 -27.15 20.34 -8.84
C GLN A 411 -27.64 21.22 -9.98
N GLY A 412 -27.74 20.66 -11.19
CA GLY A 412 -27.95 21.47 -12.39
C GLY A 412 -28.60 20.75 -13.58
N PRO A 413 -28.40 21.28 -14.80
CA PRO A 413 -28.85 20.64 -16.05
C PRO A 413 -28.24 19.25 -16.25
N THR A 414 -26.93 19.13 -16.01
CA THR A 414 -26.13 17.92 -16.25
C THR A 414 -25.43 17.40 -15.00
N ARG A 415 -25.72 17.94 -13.80
CA ARG A 415 -25.11 17.54 -12.52
C ARG A 415 -26.18 17.04 -11.54
N ILE A 416 -25.93 15.89 -10.91
CA ILE A 416 -26.87 15.23 -9.98
C ILE A 416 -26.90 15.96 -8.62
N GLY A 417 -25.74 16.41 -8.13
CA GLY A 417 -25.56 17.06 -6.83
C GLY A 417 -25.43 16.08 -5.67
N GLY A 418 -25.54 16.55 -4.43
CA GLY A 418 -25.17 15.76 -3.24
C GLY A 418 -26.14 14.68 -2.75
N SER A 419 -27.16 14.29 -3.53
CA SER A 419 -28.17 13.31 -3.11
C SER A 419 -28.47 12.29 -4.20
N TYR A 420 -28.35 11.00 -3.83
CA TYR A 420 -28.43 9.87 -4.76
C TYR A 420 -29.41 8.83 -4.24
N LYS A 421 -30.16 8.21 -5.15
CA LYS A 421 -30.90 6.98 -4.90
C LYS A 421 -29.91 5.82 -4.83
N LYS A 422 -29.96 5.05 -3.75
CA LYS A 422 -29.01 3.97 -3.42
C LYS A 422 -29.73 2.70 -2.97
N LEU A 423 -29.08 1.54 -3.11
CA LEU A 423 -29.52 0.27 -2.52
C LEU A 423 -28.67 -0.03 -1.29
N VAL A 424 -29.31 -0.27 -0.15
CA VAL A 424 -28.60 -0.45 1.13
C VAL A 424 -29.12 -1.64 1.91
N TYR A 425 -28.23 -2.27 2.69
CA TYR A 425 -28.63 -3.31 3.64
C TYR A 425 -29.26 -2.72 4.90
N ARG A 426 -30.40 -3.28 5.34
CA ARG A 426 -31.08 -2.90 6.59
C ARG A 426 -31.53 -4.13 7.37
N GLU A 427 -31.42 -4.05 8.70
CA GLU A 427 -31.80 -5.13 9.61
C GLU A 427 -33.30 -5.09 9.95
N TYR A 428 -33.90 -6.26 10.01
CA TYR A 428 -35.30 -6.50 10.37
C TYR A 428 -35.39 -7.44 11.56
N THR A 429 -36.53 -7.44 12.24
CA THR A 429 -36.72 -8.25 13.46
C THR A 429 -36.93 -9.74 13.17
N ASP A 430 -37.47 -10.08 12.00
CA ASP A 430 -37.90 -11.44 11.66
C ASP A 430 -38.09 -11.61 10.13
N ALA A 431 -38.42 -12.83 9.73
CA ALA A 431 -38.59 -13.25 8.33
C ALA A 431 -39.76 -12.59 7.59
N SER A 432 -40.62 -11.81 8.26
CA SER A 432 -41.70 -11.06 7.58
C SER A 432 -41.21 -9.78 6.92
N PHE A 433 -40.02 -9.29 7.28
CA PHE A 433 -39.43 -8.03 6.79
C PHE A 433 -40.38 -6.82 6.91
N THR A 434 -41.25 -6.83 7.93
CA THR A 434 -42.23 -5.78 8.18
C THR A 434 -41.71 -4.72 9.16
N ASN A 435 -41.06 -5.14 10.25
CA ASN A 435 -40.53 -4.23 11.27
C ASN A 435 -39.01 -4.11 11.14
N GLN A 436 -38.56 -2.96 10.66
CA GLN A 436 -37.13 -2.63 10.63
C GLN A 436 -36.63 -2.45 12.07
N LYS A 437 -35.50 -3.08 12.40
CA LYS A 437 -34.85 -2.91 13.70
C LYS A 437 -34.23 -1.52 13.74
N LYS A 438 -34.69 -0.69 14.69
CA LYS A 438 -34.22 0.69 14.84
C LYS A 438 -32.77 0.69 15.32
N ARG A 439 -31.92 1.48 14.67
CA ARG A 439 -30.56 1.77 15.14
C ARG A 439 -30.60 2.52 16.45
N GLY A 440 -29.78 2.09 17.41
CA GLY A 440 -29.57 2.79 18.66
C GLY A 440 -28.59 3.98 18.51
N PRO A 441 -28.41 4.79 19.57
CA PRO A 441 -27.44 5.89 19.57
C PRO A 441 -25.99 5.44 19.34
N GLU A 442 -25.64 4.20 19.70
CA GLU A 442 -24.30 3.64 19.47
C GLU A 442 -24.07 3.27 18.00
N GLU A 443 -25.13 3.06 17.22
CA GLU A 443 -25.09 2.63 15.82
C GLU A 443 -25.39 3.77 14.84
N GLU A 444 -25.68 4.97 15.34
CA GLU A 444 -25.97 6.16 14.51
C GLU A 444 -24.84 6.43 13.52
N HIS A 445 -23.59 6.20 13.94
CA HIS A 445 -22.42 6.42 13.12
C HIS A 445 -22.31 5.49 11.91
N LEU A 446 -23.05 4.37 11.86
CA LEU A 446 -22.96 3.42 10.74
C LEU A 446 -23.39 4.04 9.39
N GLY A 447 -24.17 5.12 9.40
CA GLY A 447 -24.51 5.86 8.18
C GLY A 447 -25.11 4.97 7.09
N ILE A 448 -24.48 4.95 5.92
CA ILE A 448 -24.97 4.18 4.78
C ILE A 448 -24.89 2.66 5.00
N LEU A 449 -23.88 2.20 5.76
CA LEU A 449 -23.50 0.81 5.94
C LEU A 449 -24.66 -0.10 6.34
N GLY A 450 -24.55 -1.40 6.07
CA GLY A 450 -25.42 -2.42 6.63
C GLY A 450 -25.32 -2.56 8.16
N PRO A 451 -26.20 -3.37 8.78
CA PRO A 451 -26.03 -3.74 10.18
C PRO A 451 -24.74 -4.54 10.44
N VAL A 452 -24.23 -4.47 11.67
CA VAL A 452 -23.06 -5.26 12.06
C VAL A 452 -23.44 -6.73 12.21
N ILE A 453 -22.86 -7.60 11.37
CA ILE A 453 -22.89 -9.06 11.58
C ILE A 453 -21.76 -9.43 12.54
N TRP A 454 -22.04 -10.18 13.60
CA TRP A 454 -21.02 -10.50 14.59
C TRP A 454 -21.12 -11.95 15.07
N ALA A 455 -19.98 -12.55 15.38
CA ALA A 455 -19.92 -13.91 15.85
C ALA A 455 -18.68 -14.18 16.70
N GLU A 456 -18.75 -15.22 17.52
CA GLU A 456 -17.58 -15.79 18.18
C GLU A 456 -17.08 -17.03 17.45
N VAL A 457 -15.80 -17.35 17.65
CA VAL A 457 -15.24 -18.65 17.24
C VAL A 457 -16.07 -19.80 17.81
N GLY A 458 -16.58 -20.64 16.91
CA GLY A 458 -17.44 -21.79 17.16
C GLY A 458 -18.94 -21.52 16.98
N ASP A 459 -19.33 -20.32 16.53
CA ASP A 459 -20.71 -20.00 16.17
C ASP A 459 -21.03 -20.35 14.70
N THR A 460 -22.31 -20.50 14.40
CA THR A 460 -22.85 -20.50 13.03
C THR A 460 -23.59 -19.19 12.79
N ILE A 461 -23.27 -18.50 11.70
CA ILE A 461 -23.98 -17.30 11.26
C ILE A 461 -25.04 -17.72 10.26
N ARG A 462 -26.28 -17.27 10.46
CA ARG A 462 -27.37 -17.46 9.52
C ARG A 462 -27.94 -16.11 9.12
N VAL A 463 -28.04 -15.85 7.82
CA VAL A 463 -28.58 -14.57 7.31
C VAL A 463 -29.73 -14.88 6.36
N THR A 464 -30.96 -14.60 6.80
CA THR A 464 -32.10 -14.60 5.88
C THR A 464 -32.13 -13.25 5.17
N PHE A 465 -31.78 -13.26 3.90
CA PHE A 465 -31.72 -12.10 3.03
C PHE A 465 -32.97 -11.99 2.16
N HIS A 466 -33.59 -10.83 2.12
CA HIS A 466 -34.70 -10.54 1.22
C HIS A 466 -34.41 -9.34 0.32
N ASN A 467 -34.57 -9.50 -0.98
CA ASN A 467 -34.29 -8.45 -1.94
C ASN A 467 -35.55 -7.63 -2.23
N LYS A 468 -35.63 -6.39 -1.72
CA LYS A 468 -36.71 -5.44 -2.04
C LYS A 468 -36.35 -4.50 -3.20
N GLY A 469 -35.12 -4.58 -3.71
CA GLY A 469 -34.64 -3.79 -4.84
C GLY A 469 -35.12 -4.31 -6.19
N THR A 470 -34.68 -3.62 -7.24
CA THR A 470 -35.03 -3.87 -8.64
C THR A 470 -34.03 -4.76 -9.40
N TYR A 471 -32.82 -4.94 -8.86
CA TYR A 471 -31.74 -5.73 -9.44
C TYR A 471 -31.55 -7.04 -8.66
N PRO A 472 -31.03 -8.11 -9.28
CA PRO A 472 -30.60 -9.30 -8.54
C PRO A 472 -29.37 -8.97 -7.68
N LEU A 473 -29.35 -9.44 -6.43
CA LEU A 473 -28.32 -9.13 -5.43
C LEU A 473 -27.89 -10.39 -4.67
N SER A 474 -26.84 -10.31 -3.87
CA SER A 474 -26.41 -11.40 -2.99
C SER A 474 -25.84 -10.87 -1.66
N ILE A 475 -25.29 -11.77 -0.83
CA ILE A 475 -24.42 -11.41 0.30
C ILE A 475 -23.22 -12.37 0.29
N GLU A 476 -22.03 -11.83 0.06
CA GLU A 476 -20.74 -12.50 0.20
C GLU A 476 -20.03 -11.99 1.48
N PRO A 477 -19.67 -12.89 2.41
CA PRO A 477 -18.94 -12.50 3.61
C PRO A 477 -17.42 -12.67 3.44
N ILE A 478 -16.62 -11.76 4.01
CA ILE A 478 -15.17 -11.93 4.06
C ILE A 478 -14.74 -12.66 5.33
N GLY A 479 -13.89 -13.67 5.19
CA GLY A 479 -13.17 -14.26 6.32
C GLY A 479 -14.05 -15.09 7.27
N VAL A 480 -15.06 -15.77 6.73
CA VAL A 480 -15.79 -16.86 7.40
C VAL A 480 -15.75 -18.10 6.51
N ARG A 481 -16.08 -19.27 7.06
CA ARG A 481 -16.15 -20.48 6.24
C ARG A 481 -17.48 -20.53 5.51
N VAL A 482 -17.39 -20.51 4.19
CA VAL A 482 -18.51 -20.58 3.25
C VAL A 482 -18.45 -21.91 2.49
N SER A 483 -19.59 -22.60 2.38
CA SER A 483 -19.75 -23.75 1.48
C SER A 483 -20.16 -23.26 0.09
N LYS A 484 -19.90 -24.03 -0.97
CA LYS A 484 -20.29 -23.66 -2.33
C LYS A 484 -21.78 -23.34 -2.54
N ASP A 485 -22.67 -24.00 -1.80
CA ASP A 485 -24.12 -23.70 -1.86
C ASP A 485 -24.52 -22.38 -1.18
N ASN A 486 -23.61 -21.75 -0.43
CA ASN A 486 -23.81 -20.50 0.32
C ASN A 486 -22.88 -19.37 -0.14
N GLU A 487 -22.14 -19.57 -1.23
CA GLU A 487 -21.27 -18.55 -1.82
C GLU A 487 -22.14 -17.51 -2.55
N GLY A 488 -21.90 -16.24 -2.24
CA GLY A 488 -22.61 -15.08 -2.77
C GLY A 488 -22.07 -14.60 -4.12
N SER A 489 -20.89 -15.08 -4.54
CA SER A 489 -20.28 -14.82 -5.85
C SER A 489 -20.45 -16.00 -6.79
N TYR A 490 -20.57 -15.76 -8.11
CA TYR A 490 -20.65 -16.82 -9.10
C TYR A 490 -19.52 -16.77 -10.13
N TYR A 491 -18.80 -17.88 -10.26
CA TYR A 491 -17.71 -18.08 -11.23
C TYR A 491 -17.62 -19.58 -11.58
N ALA A 492 -16.99 -19.90 -12.73
CA ALA A 492 -16.74 -21.28 -13.13
C ALA A 492 -15.63 -21.40 -14.19
N SER A 493 -14.68 -22.33 -14.00
CA SER A 493 -13.63 -22.60 -14.99
C SER A 493 -14.08 -23.39 -16.23
N HIS A 494 -15.22 -24.09 -16.15
CA HIS A 494 -15.76 -24.92 -17.22
C HIS A 494 -17.16 -24.42 -17.64
N HIS A 495 -17.21 -23.38 -18.48
CA HIS A 495 -18.48 -22.93 -19.04
C HIS A 495 -18.86 -23.83 -20.23
N ASN A 496 -20.01 -24.52 -20.15
CA ASN A 496 -20.61 -25.19 -21.30
C ASN A 496 -21.70 -24.27 -21.88
N PRO A 497 -21.51 -23.64 -23.07
CA PRO A 497 -22.47 -22.67 -23.63
C PRO A 497 -23.86 -23.30 -23.91
N SER A 498 -23.90 -24.63 -24.00
CA SER A 498 -25.11 -25.41 -24.27
C SER A 498 -25.95 -25.71 -23.01
N SER A 499 -25.42 -25.46 -21.81
CA SER A 499 -26.22 -25.40 -20.58
C SER A 499 -26.36 -23.94 -20.16
N GLY A 500 -27.54 -23.35 -20.34
CA GLY A 500 -27.91 -22.10 -19.68
C GLY A 500 -28.01 -22.32 -18.17
N SER A 501 -26.89 -22.61 -17.50
CA SER A 501 -26.84 -22.91 -16.07
C SER A 501 -27.25 -21.66 -15.32
N VAL A 502 -28.47 -21.71 -14.79
CA VAL A 502 -29.01 -20.71 -13.87
C VAL A 502 -28.01 -20.57 -12.72
N PRO A 503 -27.56 -19.34 -12.39
CA PRO A 503 -26.69 -19.13 -11.24
C PRO A 503 -27.27 -19.78 -9.97
N PRO A 504 -26.43 -20.29 -9.05
CA PRO A 504 -26.90 -20.74 -7.75
C PRO A 504 -27.75 -19.68 -7.06
N SER A 505 -28.80 -20.09 -6.34
CA SER A 505 -29.70 -19.14 -5.68
C SER A 505 -29.01 -18.26 -4.63
N ALA A 506 -27.89 -18.72 -4.06
CA ALA A 506 -27.09 -17.96 -3.11
C ALA A 506 -26.37 -16.77 -3.76
N SER A 507 -25.89 -16.93 -4.98
CA SER A 507 -25.12 -15.92 -5.71
C SER A 507 -25.99 -15.03 -6.61
N HIS A 508 -27.30 -15.24 -6.61
CA HIS A 508 -28.23 -14.48 -7.46
C HIS A 508 -29.65 -14.49 -6.88
N VAL A 509 -29.89 -13.64 -5.89
CA VAL A 509 -31.20 -13.46 -5.27
C VAL A 509 -31.99 -12.43 -6.06
N ALA A 510 -32.94 -12.90 -6.86
CA ALA A 510 -33.75 -12.05 -7.74
C ALA A 510 -34.62 -11.05 -6.92
N PRO A 511 -35.10 -9.98 -7.56
CA PRO A 511 -36.07 -9.07 -6.94
C PRO A 511 -37.25 -9.82 -6.30
N GLN A 512 -37.62 -9.42 -5.09
CA GLN A 512 -38.68 -10.01 -4.26
C GLN A 512 -38.43 -11.46 -3.80
N GLN A 513 -37.25 -12.03 -4.05
CA GLN A 513 -36.88 -13.34 -3.54
C GLN A 513 -36.18 -13.26 -2.18
N THR A 514 -36.14 -14.41 -1.50
CA THR A 514 -35.49 -14.58 -0.21
C THR A 514 -34.58 -15.79 -0.26
N PHE A 515 -33.35 -15.63 0.23
CA PHE A 515 -32.40 -16.72 0.43
C PHE A 515 -31.93 -16.72 1.89
N THR A 516 -31.54 -17.88 2.42
CA THR A 516 -30.97 -17.97 3.77
C THR A 516 -29.59 -18.57 3.70
N TYR A 517 -28.59 -17.72 3.94
CA TYR A 517 -27.19 -18.10 4.01
C TYR A 517 -26.87 -18.76 5.34
N GLU A 518 -25.98 -19.76 5.32
CA GLU A 518 -25.37 -20.35 6.50
C GLU A 518 -23.85 -20.39 6.36
N TRP A 519 -23.16 -19.72 7.29
CA TRP A 519 -21.70 -19.66 7.36
C TRP A 519 -21.23 -20.15 8.72
N THR A 520 -20.02 -20.71 8.76
CA THR A 520 -19.44 -21.22 10.02
C THR A 520 -18.21 -20.41 10.41
N VAL A 521 -17.99 -20.29 11.72
CA VAL A 521 -16.84 -19.54 12.28
C VAL A 521 -15.92 -20.50 13.01
N PRO A 522 -15.20 -21.38 12.31
CA PRO A 522 -14.23 -22.27 12.94
C PRO A 522 -13.03 -21.48 13.51
N LYS A 523 -12.17 -22.15 14.28
CA LYS A 523 -11.05 -21.48 14.97
C LYS A 523 -10.08 -20.81 14.00
N GLU A 524 -9.89 -21.43 12.85
CA GLU A 524 -9.01 -20.99 11.78
C GLU A 524 -9.49 -19.74 11.05
N VAL A 525 -10.76 -19.33 11.11
CA VAL A 525 -11.18 -18.05 10.50
C VAL A 525 -11.17 -16.89 11.51
N GLY A 526 -11.13 -17.22 12.80
CA GLY A 526 -11.13 -16.25 13.88
C GLY A 526 -9.73 -15.70 14.21
N PRO A 527 -9.67 -14.82 15.23
CA PRO A 527 -8.42 -14.23 15.69
C PRO A 527 -7.43 -15.28 16.18
N THR A 528 -6.17 -15.14 15.76
CA THR A 528 -5.03 -15.90 16.28
C THR A 528 -4.68 -15.45 17.72
N TYR A 529 -3.57 -15.97 18.26
CA TYR A 529 -3.08 -15.55 19.58
C TYR A 529 -2.46 -14.14 19.60
N LYS A 530 -1.85 -13.69 18.49
CA LYS A 530 -1.29 -12.33 18.36
C LYS A 530 -2.34 -11.30 17.98
N ASP A 531 -3.42 -11.72 17.33
CA ASP A 531 -4.50 -10.82 16.93
C ASP A 531 -5.19 -10.13 18.12
N PRO A 532 -5.88 -9.00 17.85
CA PRO A 532 -6.84 -8.44 18.79
C PRO A 532 -7.96 -9.43 19.15
N VAL A 533 -8.76 -9.06 20.15
CA VAL A 533 -9.87 -9.90 20.63
C VAL A 533 -10.93 -10.13 19.55
N CYS A 534 -11.17 -9.10 18.73
CA CYS A 534 -12.08 -9.11 17.60
C CYS A 534 -11.38 -8.60 16.36
N LEU A 535 -11.73 -9.14 15.19
CA LEU A 535 -11.26 -8.70 13.89
C LEU A 535 -12.39 -7.96 13.17
N SER A 536 -12.06 -6.80 12.60
CA SER A 536 -12.86 -6.12 11.57
C SER A 536 -12.90 -7.00 10.32
N LYS A 537 -14.08 -7.18 9.74
CA LYS A 537 -14.35 -7.82 8.45
C LYS A 537 -15.50 -7.07 7.78
N MET A 538 -15.91 -7.51 6.60
CA MET A 538 -17.04 -6.93 5.89
C MET A 538 -17.86 -7.98 5.14
N TYR A 539 -19.01 -7.58 4.65
CA TYR A 539 -19.84 -8.33 3.72
C TYR A 539 -20.44 -7.38 2.69
N TYR A 540 -20.66 -7.87 1.47
CA TYR A 540 -21.15 -7.06 0.35
C TYR A 540 -22.00 -7.88 -0.61
N SER A 541 -22.70 -7.24 -1.55
CA SER A 541 -23.34 -7.96 -2.66
C SER A 541 -22.30 -8.23 -3.74
N ALA A 542 -22.25 -9.48 -4.21
CA ALA A 542 -21.22 -9.97 -5.12
C ALA A 542 -21.80 -10.55 -6.41
N VAL A 543 -23.00 -10.10 -6.79
CA VAL A 543 -23.54 -10.37 -8.13
C VAL A 543 -22.69 -9.63 -9.15
N ASP A 544 -22.43 -8.36 -8.88
CA ASP A 544 -21.48 -7.53 -9.60
C ASP A 544 -20.78 -6.60 -8.60
N PRO A 545 -19.73 -7.05 -7.89
CA PRO A 545 -19.08 -6.26 -6.83
C PRO A 545 -18.54 -4.90 -7.32
N THR A 546 -18.23 -4.75 -8.62
CA THR A 546 -17.75 -3.48 -9.17
C THR A 546 -18.84 -2.41 -9.25
N LYS A 547 -20.11 -2.79 -9.07
CA LYS A 547 -21.28 -1.88 -9.07
C LYS A 547 -22.05 -1.93 -7.77
N ASP A 548 -22.27 -3.13 -7.24
CA ASP A 548 -23.08 -3.40 -6.05
C ASP A 548 -22.56 -2.64 -4.82
N ILE A 549 -21.23 -2.62 -4.61
CA ILE A 549 -20.59 -1.93 -3.48
C ILE A 549 -20.83 -0.42 -3.60
N PHE A 550 -20.52 0.18 -4.74
CA PHE A 550 -20.71 1.61 -4.98
C PHE A 550 -22.20 2.01 -4.97
N THR A 551 -23.11 1.11 -5.34
CA THR A 551 -24.56 1.33 -5.21
C THR A 551 -25.00 1.45 -3.73
N GLY A 552 -24.21 0.91 -2.79
CA GLY A 552 -24.41 1.03 -1.33
C GLY A 552 -24.51 -0.29 -0.56
N LEU A 553 -24.31 -1.43 -1.21
CA LEU A 553 -24.48 -2.77 -0.61
C LEU A 553 -23.21 -3.27 0.06
N ILE A 554 -22.85 -2.61 1.15
CA ILE A 554 -21.68 -2.91 1.98
C ILE A 554 -22.06 -2.88 3.46
N GLY A 555 -21.50 -3.78 4.27
CA GLY A 555 -21.72 -3.78 5.72
C GLY A 555 -20.56 -4.35 6.53
N PRO A 556 -20.40 -3.90 7.78
CA PRO A 556 -19.36 -4.39 8.67
C PRO A 556 -19.67 -5.79 9.21
N MET A 557 -18.63 -6.60 9.36
CA MET A 557 -18.68 -7.86 10.08
C MET A 557 -17.60 -7.90 11.16
N LYS A 558 -17.87 -8.57 12.28
CA LYS A 558 -16.95 -8.66 13.42
C LYS A 558 -16.82 -10.10 13.91
N ILE A 559 -15.62 -10.65 13.87
CA ILE A 559 -15.34 -12.02 14.33
C ILE A 559 -14.44 -11.98 15.56
N CYS A 560 -14.92 -12.56 16.66
CA CYS A 560 -14.28 -12.46 17.97
C CYS A 560 -13.84 -13.79 18.55
N ARG A 561 -12.88 -13.73 19.49
CA ARG A 561 -12.50 -14.87 20.30
C ARG A 561 -13.69 -15.40 21.10
N LYS A 562 -13.70 -16.70 21.35
CA LYS A 562 -14.75 -17.36 22.14
C LYS A 562 -14.87 -16.79 23.54
N GLY A 563 -16.10 -16.48 23.97
CA GLY A 563 -16.45 -15.96 25.29
C GLY A 563 -16.09 -14.47 25.51
N SER A 564 -15.75 -13.74 24.46
CA SER A 564 -15.33 -12.33 24.55
C SER A 564 -16.45 -11.32 24.29
N LEU A 565 -17.61 -11.76 23.81
CA LEU A 565 -18.77 -10.93 23.54
C LEU A 565 -19.82 -11.00 24.66
N HIS A 566 -20.54 -9.90 24.86
CA HIS A 566 -21.81 -9.86 25.57
C HIS A 566 -22.95 -10.43 24.68
N GLU A 567 -24.11 -10.73 25.27
CA GLU A 567 -25.27 -11.26 24.51
C GLU A 567 -25.78 -10.31 23.41
N ASN A 568 -25.52 -9.00 23.56
CA ASN A 568 -25.85 -7.98 22.57
C ASN A 568 -24.78 -7.79 21.47
N GLY A 569 -23.71 -8.60 21.46
CA GLY A 569 -22.65 -8.54 20.45
C GLY A 569 -21.51 -7.56 20.72
N ARG A 570 -21.58 -6.80 21.82
CA ARG A 570 -20.49 -5.90 22.22
C ARG A 570 -19.31 -6.66 22.80
N GLN A 571 -18.10 -6.20 22.51
CA GLN A 571 -16.91 -6.76 23.13
C GLN A 571 -16.87 -6.44 24.63
N LYS A 572 -16.50 -7.43 25.45
CA LYS A 572 -16.21 -7.24 26.88
C LYS A 572 -15.00 -6.32 27.06
N ASP A 573 -15.00 -5.56 28.15
CA ASP A 573 -13.93 -4.60 28.51
C ASP A 573 -13.72 -3.47 27.49
N VAL A 574 -14.73 -3.22 26.63
CA VAL A 574 -14.77 -2.12 25.67
C VAL A 574 -16.03 -1.29 25.91
N ASP A 575 -15.82 0.01 26.11
CA ASP A 575 -16.90 0.97 26.40
C ASP A 575 -17.64 1.39 25.13
N LYS A 576 -16.90 1.55 24.01
CA LYS A 576 -17.42 2.00 22.71
C LYS A 576 -16.74 1.25 21.55
N GLU A 577 -17.55 0.88 20.55
CA GLU A 577 -17.08 0.29 19.30
C GLU A 577 -17.56 1.16 18.14
N PHE A 578 -16.65 1.55 17.25
CA PHE A 578 -16.96 2.33 16.05
C PHE A 578 -16.54 1.59 14.79
N TYR A 579 -17.29 1.76 13.71
CA TYR A 579 -17.01 1.21 12.39
C TYR A 579 -16.88 2.35 11.40
N LEU A 580 -15.76 2.42 10.68
CA LEU A 580 -15.56 3.41 9.62
C LEU A 580 -15.21 2.71 8.30
N PHE A 581 -15.87 3.17 7.26
CA PHE A 581 -15.71 2.77 5.88
C PHE A 581 -15.40 4.02 5.05
N PRO A 582 -14.13 4.46 5.00
CA PRO A 582 -13.67 5.38 3.98
C PRO A 582 -13.68 4.69 2.62
N THR A 583 -14.23 5.37 1.62
CA THR A 583 -14.15 5.01 0.20
C THR A 583 -14.52 6.23 -0.64
N VAL A 584 -14.01 6.28 -1.86
CA VAL A 584 -14.56 7.14 -2.91
C VAL A 584 -15.81 6.45 -3.47
N PHE A 585 -17.00 6.86 -3.02
CA PHE A 585 -18.24 6.31 -3.56
C PHE A 585 -18.42 6.78 -5.00
N ASP A 586 -18.04 5.93 -5.96
CA ASP A 586 -18.19 6.20 -7.38
C ASP A 586 -19.64 5.95 -7.83
N GLU A 587 -20.44 7.01 -7.86
CA GLU A 587 -21.84 6.91 -8.30
C GLU A 587 -21.97 6.68 -9.82
N ASN A 588 -20.89 6.81 -10.59
CA ASN A 588 -20.87 6.48 -12.02
C ASN A 588 -21.06 4.96 -12.24
N GLU A 589 -20.50 4.16 -11.32
CA GLU A 589 -20.61 2.70 -11.35
C GLU A 589 -21.88 2.17 -10.64
N SER A 590 -22.70 3.06 -10.08
CA SER A 590 -23.94 2.71 -9.41
C SER A 590 -24.94 2.07 -10.38
N LEU A 591 -25.56 0.95 -9.97
CA LEU A 591 -26.67 0.32 -10.71
C LEU A 591 -27.84 1.30 -10.97
N LEU A 592 -27.93 2.35 -10.15
CA LEU A 592 -28.98 3.35 -10.16
C LEU A 592 -28.57 4.67 -10.81
N LEU A 593 -27.41 4.76 -11.50
CA LEU A 593 -26.97 5.99 -12.17
C LEU A 593 -28.06 6.57 -13.09
N ASP A 594 -28.69 5.75 -13.94
CA ASP A 594 -29.75 6.21 -14.84
C ASP A 594 -30.98 6.74 -14.11
N ASP A 595 -31.34 6.12 -12.98
CA ASP A 595 -32.43 6.60 -12.13
C ASP A 595 -32.06 7.94 -11.49
N ASN A 596 -30.80 8.10 -11.05
CA ASN A 596 -30.29 9.33 -10.46
C ASN A 596 -30.26 10.48 -11.47
N ILE A 597 -29.76 10.23 -12.70
CA ILE A 597 -29.78 11.21 -13.78
C ILE A 597 -31.22 11.68 -14.04
N ARG A 598 -32.17 10.74 -14.18
CA ARG A 598 -33.59 11.06 -14.43
C ARG A 598 -34.25 11.78 -13.26
N MET A 599 -33.86 11.47 -12.02
CA MET A 599 -34.51 11.97 -10.82
C MET A 599 -34.00 13.35 -10.39
N PHE A 600 -32.71 13.62 -10.56
CA PHE A 600 -32.05 14.78 -9.95
C PHE A 600 -31.53 15.81 -10.96
N THR A 601 -31.28 15.46 -12.22
CA THR A 601 -30.86 16.44 -13.24
C THR A 601 -32.07 17.11 -13.90
N THR A 602 -31.91 18.35 -14.33
CA THR A 602 -33.00 19.08 -15.02
C THR A 602 -33.01 18.88 -16.55
N ALA A 603 -31.90 18.40 -17.13
CA ALA A 603 -31.77 18.11 -18.55
C ALA A 603 -31.07 16.74 -18.80
N PRO A 604 -31.70 15.62 -18.42
CA PRO A 604 -31.07 14.28 -18.45
C PRO A 604 -30.64 13.80 -19.84
N HIS A 605 -31.17 14.38 -20.91
CA HIS A 605 -30.82 14.05 -22.29
C HIS A 605 -29.54 14.74 -22.78
N LEU A 606 -29.01 15.68 -22.00
CA LEU A 606 -27.74 16.37 -22.27
C LEU A 606 -26.59 15.81 -21.44
N VAL A 607 -26.86 14.86 -20.54
CA VAL A 607 -25.81 14.22 -19.73
C VAL A 607 -25.01 13.30 -20.63
N ASP A 608 -23.72 13.60 -20.73
CA ASP A 608 -22.72 12.69 -21.26
C ASP A 608 -22.08 11.97 -20.07
N LYS A 609 -21.99 10.64 -20.13
CA LYS A 609 -21.41 9.82 -19.05
C LYS A 609 -19.90 9.71 -19.17
N GLU A 610 -19.37 9.99 -20.35
CA GLU A 610 -17.92 9.98 -20.63
C GLU A 610 -17.28 11.36 -20.38
N ASP A 611 -18.08 12.37 -20.01
CA ASP A 611 -17.59 13.70 -19.59
C ASP A 611 -16.86 13.57 -18.24
N GLU A 612 -15.57 13.89 -18.22
CA GLU A 612 -14.72 13.77 -17.02
C GLU A 612 -15.26 14.61 -15.86
N ASP A 613 -15.70 15.84 -16.11
CA ASP A 613 -16.27 16.69 -15.06
C ASP A 613 -17.59 16.10 -14.50
N PHE A 614 -18.37 15.40 -15.33
CA PHE A 614 -19.56 14.67 -14.85
C PHE A 614 -19.15 13.49 -13.98
N GLN A 615 -18.17 12.71 -14.41
CA GLN A 615 -17.65 11.59 -13.63
C GLN A 615 -17.13 12.07 -12.28
N GLU A 616 -16.33 13.14 -12.26
CA GLU A 616 -15.77 13.72 -11.05
C GLU A 616 -16.85 14.24 -10.10
N SER A 617 -17.91 14.88 -10.63
CA SER A 617 -19.04 15.34 -9.81
C SER A 617 -19.78 14.22 -9.06
N ASN A 618 -19.59 12.97 -9.49
CA ASN A 618 -20.22 11.78 -8.94
C ASN A 618 -19.27 10.94 -8.06
N LYS A 619 -18.01 11.36 -7.85
CA LYS A 619 -17.04 10.69 -6.96
C LYS A 619 -17.16 11.24 -5.54
N MET A 620 -17.93 10.54 -4.70
CA MET A 620 -18.27 11.01 -3.36
C MET A 620 -17.27 10.50 -2.30
N HIS A 621 -16.20 11.27 -2.08
CA HIS A 621 -15.14 11.03 -1.10
C HIS A 621 -15.64 11.03 0.36
N SER A 622 -16.01 9.87 0.90
CA SER A 622 -16.81 9.82 2.13
C SER A 622 -16.31 8.82 3.17
N MET A 623 -16.77 9.00 4.41
CA MET A 623 -16.67 8.00 5.47
C MET A 623 -18.09 7.60 5.89
N ASN A 624 -18.42 6.32 5.81
CA ASN A 624 -19.77 5.79 6.06
C ASN A 624 -20.88 6.49 5.24
N GLY A 625 -20.53 7.03 4.08
CA GLY A 625 -21.43 7.79 3.21
C GLY A 625 -21.61 9.27 3.62
N PHE A 626 -20.84 9.80 4.57
CA PHE A 626 -20.89 11.22 4.92
C PHE A 626 -19.62 11.96 4.48
N MET A 627 -19.77 13.25 4.14
CA MET A 627 -18.71 14.13 3.65
C MET A 627 -18.68 15.45 4.46
N TYR A 628 -17.56 16.17 4.40
CA TYR A 628 -17.39 17.54 4.93
C TYR A 628 -17.86 17.71 6.39
N GLY A 629 -17.60 16.71 7.24
CA GLY A 629 -17.90 16.72 8.67
C GLY A 629 -19.36 16.47 9.05
N ASN A 630 -20.16 15.92 8.15
CA ASN A 630 -21.58 15.62 8.38
C ASN A 630 -21.83 14.30 9.14
N GLN A 631 -20.80 13.51 9.44
CA GLN A 631 -20.90 12.23 10.14
C GLN A 631 -21.42 12.38 11.59
N PRO A 632 -22.58 11.78 11.94
CA PRO A 632 -23.09 11.76 13.30
C PRO A 632 -22.53 10.59 14.12
N GLY A 633 -22.79 10.59 15.44
CA GLY A 633 -22.63 9.42 16.31
C GLY A 633 -21.20 9.12 16.81
N LEU A 634 -20.17 9.87 16.40
CA LEU A 634 -18.78 9.68 16.86
C LEU A 634 -18.51 10.40 18.19
N SER A 635 -19.12 9.90 19.27
CA SER A 635 -19.00 10.50 20.61
C SER A 635 -18.63 9.46 21.67
N MET A 636 -17.61 9.80 22.46
CA MET A 636 -17.04 8.95 23.53
C MET A 636 -16.66 9.79 24.74
N CYS A 637 -16.29 9.13 25.84
CA CYS A 637 -15.82 9.78 27.06
C CYS A 637 -14.31 9.64 27.24
N LYS A 638 -13.68 10.66 27.83
CA LYS A 638 -12.25 10.66 28.19
C LYS A 638 -11.91 9.41 29.02
N ARG A 639 -10.85 8.70 28.64
CA ARG A 639 -10.34 7.44 29.22
C ARG A 639 -11.19 6.18 28.99
N GLU A 640 -12.26 6.24 28.21
CA GLU A 640 -12.96 5.03 27.77
C GLU A 640 -12.03 4.10 26.98
N SER A 641 -12.31 2.80 27.06
CA SER A 641 -11.73 1.78 26.20
C SER A 641 -12.49 1.78 24.88
N VAL A 642 -11.87 2.25 23.80
CA VAL A 642 -12.51 2.42 22.49
C VAL A 642 -11.84 1.54 21.46
N VAL A 643 -12.64 0.79 20.71
CA VAL A 643 -12.16 0.02 19.56
C VAL A 643 -12.74 0.61 18.27
N TRP A 644 -11.86 0.89 17.32
CA TRP A 644 -12.24 1.31 15.97
C TRP A 644 -12.00 0.15 15.00
N TYR A 645 -13.04 -0.25 14.27
CA TYR A 645 -12.99 -1.20 13.18
C TYR A 645 -13.01 -0.40 11.88
N LEU A 646 -11.88 -0.35 11.19
CA LEU A 646 -11.79 0.32 9.90
C LEU A 646 -11.79 -0.73 8.78
N PHE A 647 -12.34 -0.39 7.63
CA PHE A 647 -12.23 -1.18 6.41
C PHE A 647 -12.49 -0.30 5.18
N SER A 648 -12.00 -0.67 4.00
CA SER A 648 -12.26 0.05 2.73
C SER A 648 -12.57 -0.96 1.61
N ALA A 649 -13.07 -0.47 0.48
CA ALA A 649 -13.34 -1.17 -0.78
C ALA A 649 -13.30 -0.13 -1.90
N GLY A 650 -13.01 -0.56 -3.13
CA GLY A 650 -12.96 0.33 -4.28
C GLY A 650 -11.81 -0.02 -5.22
N ASN A 651 -11.09 0.97 -5.73
CA ASN A 651 -10.05 0.79 -6.75
C ASN A 651 -8.70 1.42 -6.30
N GLU A 652 -7.82 1.73 -7.23
CA GLU A 652 -6.49 2.29 -7.00
C GLU A 652 -6.51 3.70 -6.38
N ALA A 653 -7.61 4.46 -6.56
CA ALA A 653 -7.81 5.73 -5.86
C ALA A 653 -7.95 5.54 -4.34
N ASP A 654 -8.47 4.39 -3.88
CA ASP A 654 -8.75 4.13 -2.47
C ASP A 654 -7.50 3.79 -1.63
N VAL A 655 -6.43 4.58 -1.77
CA VAL A 655 -5.26 4.63 -0.87
C VAL A 655 -5.53 5.66 0.22
N HIS A 656 -6.02 5.21 1.38
CA HIS A 656 -6.41 6.13 2.45
C HIS A 656 -5.44 6.14 3.62
N GLY A 657 -5.07 7.32 4.12
CA GLY A 657 -4.42 7.50 5.42
C GLY A 657 -5.38 8.09 6.46
N ILE A 658 -6.12 7.26 7.20
CA ILE A 658 -7.15 7.74 8.17
C ILE A 658 -6.50 8.19 9.48
N TYR A 659 -6.34 9.50 9.63
CA TYR A 659 -5.68 10.17 10.74
C TYR A 659 -6.66 10.62 11.82
N PHE A 660 -6.36 10.28 13.08
CA PHE A 660 -7.08 10.76 14.26
C PHE A 660 -6.31 11.89 14.94
N THR A 661 -6.69 13.13 14.69
CA THR A 661 -6.01 14.28 15.33
C THR A 661 -6.06 14.21 16.85
N GLY A 662 -4.94 14.55 17.50
CA GLY A 662 -4.85 14.71 18.95
C GLY A 662 -4.81 13.42 19.79
N ASN A 663 -5.16 12.25 19.24
CA ASN A 663 -5.10 10.95 19.94
C ASN A 663 -4.39 9.89 19.08
N THR A 664 -3.74 8.94 19.74
CA THR A 664 -3.06 7.81 19.07
C THR A 664 -3.77 6.51 19.42
N TYR A 665 -3.57 5.48 18.60
CA TYR A 665 -4.06 4.13 18.87
C TYR A 665 -2.90 3.13 18.96
N LEU A 666 -3.23 1.91 19.35
CA LEU A 666 -2.38 0.73 19.24
C LEU A 666 -3.02 -0.28 18.30
N SER A 667 -2.22 -0.83 17.38
CA SER A 667 -2.58 -1.97 16.54
C SER A 667 -1.37 -2.89 16.43
N LYS A 668 -1.54 -4.19 16.67
CA LYS A 668 -0.44 -5.18 16.63
C LYS A 668 0.83 -4.73 17.39
N GLY A 669 0.64 -4.11 18.55
CA GLY A 669 1.73 -3.62 19.42
C GLY A 669 2.44 -2.33 18.96
N GLU A 670 2.11 -1.80 17.80
CA GLU A 670 2.67 -0.58 17.21
C GLU A 670 1.79 0.63 17.51
N ARG A 671 2.42 1.80 17.66
CA ARG A 671 1.73 3.06 17.94
C ARG A 671 1.70 3.98 16.73
N ARG A 672 0.51 4.23 16.22
CA ARG A 672 0.23 5.19 15.14
C ARG A 672 -0.98 6.05 15.51
N ASP A 673 -1.23 7.08 14.73
CA ASP A 673 -2.45 7.88 14.72
C ASP A 673 -3.12 7.92 13.34
N THR A 674 -2.40 7.50 12.30
CA THR A 674 -2.94 7.29 10.94
C THR A 674 -3.02 5.82 10.58
N GLY A 675 -4.20 5.34 10.16
CA GLY A 675 -4.43 3.96 9.72
C GLY A 675 -4.60 3.86 8.22
N ASN A 676 -3.67 3.17 7.55
CA ASN A 676 -3.71 3.00 6.10
C ASN A 676 -4.71 1.93 5.67
N LEU A 677 -5.53 2.23 4.67
CA LEU A 677 -6.54 1.32 4.12
C LEU A 677 -6.47 1.32 2.59
N PHE A 678 -6.83 0.17 2.03
CA PHE A 678 -6.88 -0.13 0.59
C PHE A 678 -8.12 -0.99 0.32
N PRO A 679 -8.47 -1.28 -0.95
CA PRO A 679 -9.60 -2.13 -1.26
C PRO A 679 -9.60 -3.45 -0.47
N GLN A 680 -10.71 -3.75 0.18
CA GLN A 680 -10.90 -4.89 1.08
C GLN A 680 -9.94 -5.04 2.27
N THR A 681 -9.14 -4.02 2.56
CA THR A 681 -8.34 -3.99 3.79
C THR A 681 -9.23 -3.76 4.99
N SER A 682 -8.88 -4.36 6.13
CA SER A 682 -9.57 -4.12 7.40
C SER A 682 -8.58 -4.05 8.56
N LEU A 683 -8.86 -3.15 9.51
CA LEU A 683 -8.02 -2.88 10.68
C LEU A 683 -8.86 -2.86 11.96
N THR A 684 -8.23 -3.20 13.08
CA THR A 684 -8.81 -3.08 14.41
C THR A 684 -7.85 -2.30 15.29
N LEU A 685 -8.29 -1.11 15.71
CA LEU A 685 -7.47 -0.14 16.43
C LEU A 685 -7.97 0.00 17.87
N PHE A 686 -7.05 -0.05 18.82
CA PHE A 686 -7.35 0.20 20.22
C PHE A 686 -6.95 1.62 20.62
N MET A 687 -7.90 2.43 21.05
CA MET A 687 -7.69 3.81 21.47
C MET A 687 -8.20 4.03 22.89
N GLN A 688 -7.45 4.80 23.67
CA GLN A 688 -7.90 5.34 24.95
C GLN A 688 -7.74 6.86 24.93
N PRO A 689 -8.80 7.62 24.62
CA PRO A 689 -8.68 9.06 24.41
C PRO A 689 -8.33 9.78 25.71
N ASP A 690 -7.32 10.65 25.66
CA ASP A 690 -6.74 11.28 26.85
C ASP A 690 -6.76 12.81 26.85
N ALA A 691 -7.28 13.40 25.77
CA ALA A 691 -7.56 14.82 25.60
C ALA A 691 -9.07 15.04 25.43
N GLN A 692 -9.61 16.10 26.05
CA GLN A 692 -11.00 16.51 25.86
C GLN A 692 -11.05 17.46 24.67
N GLY A 693 -12.09 17.34 23.85
CA GLY A 693 -12.30 18.24 22.70
C GLY A 693 -13.10 17.58 21.60
N THR A 694 -13.33 18.37 20.56
CA THR A 694 -13.75 17.88 19.26
C THR A 694 -12.52 17.85 18.38
N PHE A 695 -12.26 16.69 17.82
CA PHE A 695 -11.09 16.35 17.02
C PHE A 695 -11.56 15.84 15.66
N ASP A 696 -10.65 15.85 14.71
CA ASP A 696 -10.88 15.45 13.35
C ASP A 696 -10.42 14.00 13.14
N VAL A 697 -11.23 13.23 12.42
CA VAL A 697 -10.84 11.98 11.78
C VAL A 697 -10.92 12.23 10.27
N GLU A 698 -9.79 12.18 9.59
CA GLU A 698 -9.65 12.68 8.22
C GLU A 698 -8.68 11.81 7.42
N CYS A 699 -8.86 11.78 6.11
CA CYS A 699 -7.89 11.15 5.22
C CYS A 699 -6.75 12.13 4.92
N LEU A 700 -5.49 11.69 5.05
CA LEU A 700 -4.32 12.50 4.74
C LEU A 700 -3.99 12.56 3.24
N THR A 701 -4.51 11.61 2.46
CA THR A 701 -4.51 11.67 1.00
C THR A 701 -5.19 12.97 0.55
N THR A 702 -4.47 13.82 -0.17
CA THR A 702 -4.85 15.23 -0.36
C THR A 702 -6.15 15.39 -1.13
N ASP A 703 -6.38 14.63 -2.19
CA ASP A 703 -7.61 14.73 -2.98
C ASP A 703 -8.81 14.23 -2.18
N HIS A 704 -8.65 13.17 -1.40
CA HIS A 704 -9.68 12.71 -0.47
C HIS A 704 -10.04 13.79 0.57
N TYR A 705 -9.05 14.49 1.15
CA TYR A 705 -9.30 15.55 2.12
C TYR A 705 -10.06 16.72 1.50
N THR A 706 -9.58 17.19 0.34
CA THR A 706 -10.17 18.29 -0.43
C THR A 706 -11.58 17.93 -0.88
N GLY A 707 -11.78 16.70 -1.37
CA GLY A 707 -13.06 16.14 -1.80
C GLY A 707 -14.07 15.89 -0.68
N GLY A 708 -13.65 15.97 0.59
CA GLY A 708 -14.56 15.98 1.74
C GLY A 708 -14.49 14.77 2.67
N MET A 709 -13.48 13.90 2.54
CA MET A 709 -13.23 12.76 3.42
C MET A 709 -12.63 13.19 4.77
N LYS A 710 -13.40 13.99 5.51
CA LYS A 710 -13.04 14.55 6.82
C LYS A 710 -14.25 14.60 7.73
N GLN A 711 -14.13 14.10 8.95
CA GLN A 711 -15.21 13.97 9.93
C GLN A 711 -14.75 14.41 11.32
N LYS A 712 -15.71 14.61 12.24
CA LYS A 712 -15.42 15.01 13.62
C LYS A 712 -15.75 13.89 14.61
N TYR A 713 -14.88 13.67 15.58
CA TYR A 713 -15.17 12.84 16.76
C TYR A 713 -15.01 13.66 18.03
N THR A 714 -15.86 13.38 19.02
CA THR A 714 -15.94 14.18 20.26
C THR A 714 -15.60 13.34 21.48
N VAL A 715 -14.66 13.84 22.29
CA VAL A 715 -14.27 13.27 23.57
C VAL A 715 -14.81 14.14 24.71
N ASN A 716 -15.83 13.63 25.40
CA ASN A 716 -16.54 14.31 26.48
C ASN A 716 -15.97 13.99 27.87
N THR A 717 -16.21 14.88 28.83
CA THR A 717 -15.92 14.61 30.25
C THR A 717 -17.17 14.06 30.94
N CYS A 718 -17.27 12.73 31.03
CA CYS A 718 -18.44 12.04 31.57
C CYS A 718 -18.32 11.69 33.07
N ARG A 719 -17.09 11.65 33.61
CA ARG A 719 -16.82 11.45 35.05
C ARG A 719 -15.78 12.46 35.52
N GLN A 720 -16.07 13.19 36.60
CA GLN A 720 -15.08 14.03 37.29
C GLN A 720 -14.17 13.12 38.13
N GLN A 721 -12.95 12.89 37.67
CA GLN A 721 -11.89 12.31 38.48
C GLN A 721 -10.74 13.30 38.58
N ALA A 722 -10.10 13.35 39.77
CA ALA A 722 -8.95 14.19 40.01
C ALA A 722 -7.86 13.90 38.96
N GLU A 723 -7.39 14.95 38.29
CA GLU A 723 -6.20 14.85 37.46
C GLU A 723 -5.04 14.48 38.37
N ASN A 724 -4.37 13.36 38.10
CA ASN A 724 -3.05 13.09 38.66
C ASN A 724 -2.07 13.84 37.75
N PRO A 725 -1.46 14.96 38.19
CA PRO A 725 -0.44 15.61 37.41
C PRO A 725 0.80 14.72 37.51
N ARG A 726 0.98 13.81 36.55
CA ARG A 726 2.32 13.28 36.32
C ARG A 726 3.15 14.47 35.86
N SER A 727 4.07 14.91 36.73
CA SER A 727 5.02 15.97 36.44
C SER A 727 5.79 15.64 35.16
N SER A 728 5.82 16.54 34.19
CA SER A 728 6.76 16.48 33.07
C SER A 728 8.17 16.41 33.64
N GLN A 729 8.92 15.37 33.31
CA GLN A 729 10.24 15.13 33.89
C GLN A 729 11.35 15.90 33.14
N GLY A 730 11.09 16.29 31.88
CA GLY A 730 12.00 17.08 31.05
C GLY A 730 11.26 18.17 30.27
N GLN A 731 11.98 19.25 29.95
CA GLN A 731 11.50 20.35 29.11
C GLN A 731 12.53 20.63 28.03
N ARG A 732 12.09 20.71 26.77
CA ARG A 732 12.92 21.01 25.61
C ARG A 732 12.34 22.20 24.87
N THR A 733 13.17 23.16 24.49
CA THR A 733 12.73 24.35 23.75
C THR A 733 13.44 24.39 22.41
N TYR A 734 12.69 24.57 21.32
CA TYR A 734 13.21 24.76 19.98
C TYR A 734 12.72 26.11 19.43
N TYR A 735 13.61 26.83 18.74
CA TYR A 735 13.27 28.07 18.04
C TYR A 735 13.21 27.75 16.54
N ILE A 736 12.02 27.80 15.96
CA ILE A 736 11.77 27.39 14.57
C ILE A 736 11.11 28.55 13.84
N ALA A 737 11.45 28.78 12.58
CA ALA A 737 10.73 29.73 11.75
C ALA A 737 10.32 29.10 10.42
N ALA A 738 9.19 29.55 9.88
CA ALA A 738 8.84 29.34 8.48
C ALA A 738 9.48 30.45 7.66
N VAL A 739 10.32 30.08 6.69
CA VAL A 739 11.09 31.02 5.85
C VAL A 739 10.85 30.72 4.37
N GLU A 740 10.64 31.77 3.58
CA GLU A 740 10.55 31.65 2.12
C GLU A 740 11.95 31.57 1.50
N VAL A 741 12.15 30.62 0.59
CA VAL A 741 13.44 30.32 -0.06
C VAL A 741 13.24 29.99 -1.53
N GLU A 742 14.27 30.20 -2.36
CA GLU A 742 14.37 29.51 -3.66
C GLU A 742 14.83 28.07 -3.36
N TRP A 743 14.06 27.11 -3.82
CA TRP A 743 14.34 25.69 -3.75
C TRP A 743 14.57 25.16 -5.16
N ASP A 744 15.66 24.41 -5.34
CA ASP A 744 15.99 23.76 -6.60
C ASP A 744 15.95 22.26 -6.37
N TYR A 745 15.05 21.54 -7.04
CA TYR A 745 14.91 20.08 -6.89
C TYR A 745 16.09 19.31 -7.50
N SER A 746 16.73 19.87 -8.52
CA SER A 746 17.85 19.26 -9.24
C SER A 746 18.94 20.31 -9.56
N PRO A 747 19.73 20.76 -8.56
CA PRO A 747 20.80 21.73 -8.78
C PRO A 747 21.88 21.29 -9.78
N SER A 748 22.09 19.98 -9.90
CA SER A 748 22.96 19.38 -10.91
C SER A 748 22.23 18.27 -11.66
N ARG A 749 22.34 18.30 -12.98
CA ARG A 749 21.86 17.22 -13.88
C ARG A 749 22.98 16.28 -14.31
N GLU A 750 24.14 16.31 -13.66
CA GLU A 750 25.28 15.44 -14.01
C GLU A 750 24.96 13.97 -13.75
N TRP A 751 24.39 13.65 -12.58
CA TRP A 751 24.02 12.28 -12.21
C TRP A 751 22.96 11.71 -13.16
N GLU A 752 21.90 12.47 -13.44
CA GLU A 752 20.85 12.12 -14.41
C GLU A 752 21.42 11.86 -15.82
N LYS A 753 22.26 12.77 -16.32
CA LYS A 753 22.88 12.62 -17.65
C LYS A 753 23.82 11.43 -17.71
N GLU A 754 24.56 11.15 -16.64
CA GLU A 754 25.40 9.97 -16.53
C GLU A 754 24.57 8.69 -16.49
N LEU A 755 23.47 8.66 -15.72
CA LEU A 755 22.53 7.55 -15.69
C LEU A 755 22.00 7.22 -17.09
N HIS A 756 21.43 8.21 -17.79
CA HIS A 756 20.89 7.98 -19.14
C HIS A 756 21.98 7.61 -20.15
N HIS A 757 23.17 8.19 -20.03
CA HIS A 757 24.32 7.79 -20.85
C HIS A 757 24.69 6.31 -20.63
N LEU A 758 24.75 5.88 -19.37
CA LEU A 758 25.01 4.50 -18.99
C LEU A 758 23.91 3.56 -19.49
N GLN A 759 22.64 3.99 -19.46
CA GLN A 759 21.48 3.25 -19.98
C GLN A 759 21.38 3.26 -21.51
N GLU A 760 22.23 4.04 -22.20
CA GLU A 760 22.20 4.24 -23.66
C GLU A 760 20.86 4.84 -24.16
N GLN A 761 20.27 5.71 -23.35
CA GLN A 761 19.03 6.42 -23.65
C GLN A 761 19.27 7.92 -23.84
N ASN A 762 18.39 8.55 -24.61
CA ASN A 762 18.35 10.02 -24.79
C ASN A 762 16.89 10.46 -24.65
N VAL A 763 16.45 10.64 -23.41
CA VAL A 763 15.06 10.98 -23.05
C VAL A 763 15.04 12.43 -22.56
N SER A 764 14.00 13.19 -22.94
CA SER A 764 13.69 14.48 -22.31
C SER A 764 13.15 14.26 -20.90
N ASN A 765 13.14 15.31 -20.09
CA ASN A 765 12.66 15.25 -18.73
C ASN A 765 11.52 16.27 -18.56
N ALA A 766 10.28 15.77 -18.50
CA ALA A 766 9.07 16.60 -18.39
C ALA A 766 9.08 17.55 -17.17
N PHE A 767 9.79 17.18 -16.11
CA PHE A 767 9.83 17.92 -14.83
C PHE A 767 10.94 18.97 -14.77
N LEU A 768 12.06 18.75 -15.48
CA LEU A 768 13.26 19.57 -15.36
C LEU A 768 13.54 20.42 -16.60
N ASP A 769 13.05 20.02 -17.77
CA ASP A 769 13.18 20.78 -19.00
C ASP A 769 12.19 21.95 -18.99
N LYS A 770 12.68 23.17 -19.28
CA LYS A 770 11.84 24.39 -19.24
C LYS A 770 10.93 24.55 -20.45
N GLU A 771 11.24 23.84 -21.53
CA GLU A 771 10.62 24.02 -22.84
C GLU A 771 10.38 25.51 -23.18
N GLU A 772 9.21 25.88 -23.72
CA GLU A 772 8.87 27.28 -24.02
C GLU A 772 8.25 28.02 -22.82
N PHE A 773 7.47 27.34 -21.97
CA PHE A 773 6.69 27.98 -20.90
C PHE A 773 6.65 27.21 -19.57
N TYR A 774 7.37 26.09 -19.42
CA TYR A 774 7.46 25.37 -18.14
C TYR A 774 8.42 26.05 -17.15
N ILE A 775 8.30 25.70 -15.88
CA ILE A 775 9.05 26.32 -14.77
C ILE A 775 10.47 25.74 -14.66
N GLY A 776 10.60 24.42 -14.81
CA GLY A 776 11.83 23.65 -14.59
C GLY A 776 12.13 23.44 -13.10
N SER A 777 13.38 23.17 -12.73
CA SER A 777 13.70 22.66 -11.37
C SER A 777 13.58 23.63 -10.18
N LYS A 778 13.35 24.93 -10.41
CA LYS A 778 13.46 25.98 -9.38
C LYS A 778 12.12 26.59 -9.02
N TYR A 779 11.80 26.56 -7.72
CA TYR A 779 10.54 27.06 -7.18
C TYR A 779 10.79 27.88 -5.93
N LYS A 780 10.03 28.96 -5.76
CA LYS A 780 9.87 29.63 -4.47
C LYS A 780 9.03 28.72 -3.57
N LYS A 781 9.56 28.42 -2.40
CA LYS A 781 8.95 27.54 -1.40
C LYS A 781 9.01 28.18 -0.01
N VAL A 782 8.30 27.60 0.95
CA VAL A 782 8.43 27.94 2.36
C VAL A 782 8.85 26.71 3.15
N VAL A 783 9.81 26.85 4.05
CA VAL A 783 10.39 25.72 4.78
C VAL A 783 10.61 26.03 6.25
N TYR A 784 10.58 25.02 7.10
CA TYR A 784 10.95 25.17 8.51
C TYR A 784 12.47 25.22 8.68
N ARG A 785 13.00 26.20 9.42
CA ARG A 785 14.41 26.30 9.78
C ARG A 785 14.61 26.61 11.25
N GLN A 786 15.66 26.05 11.84
CA GLN A 786 15.98 26.24 13.25
C GLN A 786 16.80 27.52 13.47
N TYR A 787 16.56 28.20 14.58
CA TYR A 787 17.29 29.37 15.04
C TYR A 787 17.89 29.12 16.43
N THR A 788 18.92 29.89 16.74
CA THR A 788 19.70 29.73 17.99
C THR A 788 18.93 30.19 19.23
N ASP A 789 18.06 31.20 19.08
CA ASP A 789 17.29 31.80 20.17
C ASP A 789 16.02 32.52 19.68
N SER A 790 15.27 33.12 20.61
CA SER A 790 14.01 33.84 20.36
C SER A 790 14.17 35.16 19.61
N THR A 791 15.41 35.60 19.31
CA THR A 791 15.62 36.80 18.50
C THR A 791 15.45 36.51 17.00
N PHE A 792 15.56 35.25 16.59
CA PHE A 792 15.48 34.79 15.20
C PHE A 792 16.44 35.53 14.24
N ARG A 793 17.63 35.90 14.75
CA ARG A 793 18.65 36.60 13.95
C ARG A 793 19.68 35.66 13.33
N VAL A 794 20.04 34.59 14.03
CA VAL A 794 21.09 33.65 13.62
C VAL A 794 20.46 32.28 13.39
N PRO A 795 20.33 31.82 12.13
CA PRO A 795 19.89 30.47 11.84
C PRO A 795 20.93 29.46 12.32
N VAL A 796 20.47 28.27 12.73
CA VAL A 796 21.36 27.15 13.06
C VAL A 796 21.89 26.58 11.76
N GLU A 797 23.21 26.56 11.63
CA GLU A 797 23.89 25.90 10.51
C GLU A 797 23.69 24.38 10.64
N ARG A 798 23.18 23.75 9.59
CA ARG A 798 23.03 22.29 9.55
C ARG A 798 24.40 21.64 9.55
N LYS A 799 24.55 20.59 10.35
CA LYS A 799 25.78 19.79 10.38
C LYS A 799 25.86 18.92 9.12
N ALA A 800 27.05 18.44 8.78
CA ALA A 800 27.23 17.50 7.65
C ALA A 800 26.28 16.28 7.73
N LYS A 801 26.07 15.74 8.93
CA LYS A 801 25.12 14.63 9.16
C LYS A 801 23.63 14.99 8.99
N GLU A 802 23.30 16.27 8.90
CA GLU A 802 21.93 16.80 8.71
C GLU A 802 21.75 17.36 7.29
N GLU A 803 22.76 17.25 6.42
CA GLU A 803 22.70 17.68 5.02
C GLU A 803 21.54 16.98 4.28
N HIS A 804 21.38 15.68 4.53
CA HIS A 804 20.33 14.84 3.96
C HIS A 804 18.91 15.32 4.25
N LEU A 805 18.68 16.19 5.25
CA LEU A 805 17.33 16.65 5.57
C LEU A 805 16.68 17.42 4.41
N GLY A 806 17.47 17.99 3.49
CA GLY A 806 16.92 18.64 2.30
C GLY A 806 15.85 19.66 2.65
N ILE A 807 14.65 19.50 2.09
CA ILE A 807 13.53 20.42 2.30
C ILE A 807 12.99 20.38 3.73
N LEU A 808 13.08 19.21 4.39
CA LEU A 808 12.54 18.96 5.72
C LEU A 808 12.97 20.04 6.72
N GLY A 809 12.12 20.28 7.70
CA GLY A 809 12.50 21.03 8.88
C GLY A 809 13.58 20.33 9.72
N PRO A 810 14.10 21.01 10.74
CA PRO A 810 15.07 20.40 11.66
C PRO A 810 14.51 19.15 12.35
N GLN A 811 15.32 18.11 12.48
CA GLN A 811 14.93 16.92 13.24
C GLN A 811 14.78 17.27 14.74
N LEU A 812 13.57 17.13 15.26
CA LEU A 812 13.25 17.44 16.65
C LEU A 812 13.27 16.16 17.49
N HIS A 813 14.00 16.15 18.60
CA HIS A 813 13.99 15.00 19.51
C HIS A 813 13.19 15.27 20.78
N ALA A 814 12.45 14.26 21.22
CA ALA A 814 11.75 14.20 22.49
C ALA A 814 11.86 12.82 23.13
N ASN A 815 11.85 12.78 24.46
CA ASN A 815 11.63 11.54 25.20
C ASN A 815 10.20 11.50 25.73
N VAL A 816 9.67 10.29 25.92
CA VAL A 816 8.46 10.08 26.69
C VAL A 816 8.60 10.75 28.08
N GLY A 817 7.62 11.56 28.44
CA GLY A 817 7.59 12.39 29.65
C GLY A 817 8.07 13.83 29.47
N ASP A 818 8.62 14.18 28.30
CA ASP A 818 9.05 15.54 28.00
C ASP A 818 7.86 16.48 27.68
N LYS A 819 8.10 17.77 27.91
CA LYS A 819 7.32 18.88 27.36
C LYS A 819 8.19 19.60 26.30
N VAL A 820 7.77 19.54 25.05
CA VAL A 820 8.42 20.24 23.93
C VAL A 820 7.76 21.60 23.74
N ILE A 821 8.54 22.66 23.78
CA ILE A 821 8.12 24.03 23.57
C ILE A 821 8.70 24.51 22.25
N ILE A 822 7.84 24.76 21.27
CA ILE A 822 8.24 25.30 19.99
C ILE A 822 7.93 26.80 20.01
N ILE A 823 8.99 27.61 20.01
CA ILE A 823 8.87 29.05 19.80
C ILE A 823 8.96 29.25 18.29
N PHE A 824 7.80 29.44 17.68
CA PHE A 824 7.64 29.50 16.23
C PHE A 824 7.48 30.94 15.76
N LYS A 825 8.31 31.37 14.80
CA LYS A 825 8.15 32.66 14.13
C LYS A 825 7.74 32.46 12.68
N ASN A 826 6.68 33.13 12.27
CA ASN A 826 6.33 33.16 10.86
C ASN A 826 7.10 34.31 10.18
N MET A 827 8.12 33.98 9.39
CA MET A 827 8.88 34.97 8.61
C MET A 827 8.43 35.01 7.15
N ALA A 828 7.42 34.24 6.77
CA ALA A 828 6.83 34.20 5.44
C ALA A 828 5.72 35.25 5.26
N THR A 829 5.12 35.28 4.07
CA THR A 829 4.17 36.33 3.66
C THR A 829 2.71 36.06 4.00
N ARG A 830 2.37 34.84 4.46
CA ARG A 830 0.99 34.42 4.78
C ARG A 830 0.92 33.65 6.10
N PRO A 831 -0.26 33.47 6.73
CA PRO A 831 -0.39 32.72 7.97
C PRO A 831 0.02 31.26 7.81
N TYR A 832 0.78 30.75 8.77
CA TYR A 832 1.19 29.34 8.85
C TYR A 832 1.14 28.88 10.32
N SER A 833 1.15 27.58 10.56
CA SER A 833 1.24 27.01 11.91
C SER A 833 2.33 25.94 11.99
N ILE A 834 2.41 25.25 13.12
CA ILE A 834 3.23 24.05 13.30
C ILE A 834 2.55 23.11 14.30
N HIS A 835 2.25 21.88 13.86
CA HIS A 835 1.68 20.81 14.66
C HIS A 835 2.33 19.49 14.29
N ALA A 836 2.28 18.49 15.17
CA ALA A 836 2.94 17.20 14.96
C ALA A 836 1.98 16.04 15.21
N HIS A 837 2.12 14.98 14.43
CA HIS A 837 1.48 13.70 14.72
C HIS A 837 1.96 13.14 16.07
N GLY A 838 1.16 12.28 16.66
CA GLY A 838 1.42 11.54 17.89
C GLY A 838 1.37 12.36 19.17
N VAL A 839 1.59 13.68 19.11
CA VAL A 839 1.73 14.55 20.29
C VAL A 839 0.40 14.83 20.98
N LYS A 840 0.49 15.35 22.20
CA LYS A 840 -0.66 15.83 22.96
C LYS A 840 -0.60 17.34 23.16
N THR A 841 -1.69 18.03 22.82
CA THR A 841 -1.90 19.45 23.11
C THR A 841 -2.93 19.65 24.22
N GLU A 842 -3.09 20.90 24.70
CA GLU A 842 -4.14 21.25 25.69
C GLU A 842 -5.49 21.46 25.02
N ASP A 843 -5.48 22.15 23.88
CA ASP A 843 -6.66 22.41 23.05
C ASP A 843 -6.62 21.55 21.79
N SER A 844 -7.80 21.29 21.23
CA SER A 844 -7.92 20.61 19.94
C SER A 844 -7.67 21.54 18.74
N ILE A 845 -7.72 22.86 18.95
CA ILE A 845 -7.52 23.85 17.89
C ILE A 845 -6.06 24.32 17.88
N VAL A 846 -5.41 24.22 16.73
CA VAL A 846 -4.08 24.78 16.50
C VAL A 846 -4.21 26.24 16.07
N THR A 847 -3.63 27.16 16.85
CA THR A 847 -3.71 28.60 16.52
C THR A 847 -2.75 28.95 15.37
N PRO A 848 -3.22 29.63 14.30
CA PRO A 848 -2.33 30.15 13.25
C PRO A 848 -1.37 31.22 13.76
N THR A 849 -0.17 31.30 13.19
CA THR A 849 0.78 32.39 13.43
C THR A 849 0.80 33.33 12.24
N LEU A 850 0.44 34.59 12.45
CA LEU A 850 0.41 35.59 11.37
C LEU A 850 1.82 36.01 10.94
N PRO A 851 2.00 36.53 9.70
CA PRO A 851 3.28 37.04 9.21
C PRO A 851 3.94 38.03 10.18
N GLY A 852 5.21 37.77 10.50
CA GLY A 852 6.02 38.58 11.43
C GLY A 852 5.80 38.30 12.91
N GLU A 853 4.73 37.58 13.28
CA GLU A 853 4.42 37.24 14.67
C GLU A 853 5.22 36.02 15.16
N THR A 854 5.27 35.85 16.48
CA THR A 854 5.87 34.70 17.14
C THR A 854 4.85 34.10 18.08
N HIS A 855 4.59 32.80 17.91
CA HIS A 855 3.69 32.02 18.75
C HIS A 855 4.45 30.89 19.45
N THR A 856 3.95 30.44 20.60
CA THR A 856 4.56 29.33 21.34
C THR A 856 3.62 28.13 21.37
N TYR A 857 4.03 27.05 20.71
CA TYR A 857 3.31 25.78 20.72
C TYR A 857 3.87 24.87 21.82
N ILE A 858 2.97 24.17 22.50
CA ILE A 858 3.32 23.27 23.60
C ILE A 858 2.86 21.86 23.26
N TRP A 859 3.82 20.96 23.05
CA TRP A 859 3.57 19.54 22.86
C TRP A 859 3.95 18.77 24.12
N LYS A 860 2.97 18.08 24.69
CA LYS A 860 3.18 17.11 25.77
C LYS A 860 3.48 15.77 25.12
N ILE A 861 4.47 15.05 25.64
CA ILE A 861 4.89 13.74 25.11
C ILE A 861 4.54 12.66 26.14
N PRO A 862 3.26 12.29 26.31
CA PRO A 862 2.88 11.17 27.17
C PRO A 862 3.42 9.84 26.63
N GLN A 863 3.22 8.76 27.40
CA GLN A 863 3.58 7.41 26.97
C GLN A 863 2.93 7.03 25.63
N ARG A 864 1.69 7.50 25.38
CA ARG A 864 0.99 7.31 24.12
C ARG A 864 1.53 8.15 22.96
N SER A 865 2.54 8.98 23.13
CA SER A 865 3.18 9.70 22.02
C SER A 865 4.49 9.06 21.58
N GLY A 866 5.00 8.09 22.35
CA GLY A 866 6.18 7.31 21.99
C GLY A 866 5.83 5.89 21.59
N ALA A 867 6.88 5.12 21.30
CA ALA A 867 6.82 3.72 20.90
C ALA A 867 5.84 2.85 21.73
N GLY A 868 5.03 2.06 21.02
CA GLY A 868 4.23 0.96 21.54
C GLY A 868 5.09 -0.18 22.10
N THR A 869 4.50 -1.36 22.33
CA THR A 869 5.24 -2.51 22.86
C THR A 869 6.15 -3.16 21.83
N GLU A 870 5.73 -3.16 20.56
CA GLU A 870 6.45 -3.77 19.44
C GLU A 870 7.19 -2.76 18.57
N ASP A 871 7.11 -1.46 18.84
CA ASP A 871 7.91 -0.47 18.10
C ASP A 871 9.40 -0.52 18.48
N SER A 872 10.26 0.02 17.61
CA SER A 872 11.63 0.39 17.95
C SER A 872 11.66 1.46 19.06
N ALA A 873 12.82 1.67 19.68
CA ALA A 873 12.93 2.53 20.86
C ALA A 873 12.59 4.00 20.58
N CYS A 874 12.87 4.46 19.36
CA CYS A 874 12.55 5.77 18.84
C CYS A 874 11.64 5.60 17.63
N ILE A 875 10.59 6.42 17.53
CA ILE A 875 9.67 6.43 16.38
C ILE A 875 9.53 7.85 15.83
N PRO A 876 9.37 8.01 14.50
CA PRO A 876 9.15 9.31 13.87
C PRO A 876 7.67 9.68 13.85
N TRP A 877 7.42 10.99 13.86
CA TRP A 877 6.16 11.64 13.58
C TRP A 877 6.41 12.81 12.63
N ALA A 878 5.54 13.01 11.64
CA ALA A 878 5.58 14.21 10.83
C ALA A 878 5.02 15.41 11.60
N TYR A 879 5.71 16.56 11.50
CA TYR A 879 5.17 17.85 11.88
C TYR A 879 5.03 18.77 10.65
N TYR A 880 3.94 19.51 10.60
CA TYR A 880 3.47 20.23 9.42
C TYR A 880 2.59 21.43 9.82
N SER A 881 2.22 22.27 8.86
CA SER A 881 1.28 23.38 9.06
C SER A 881 -0.16 22.91 8.89
N THR A 882 -1.06 23.48 9.67
CA THR A 882 -2.48 23.10 9.75
C THR A 882 -3.42 24.25 9.34
N VAL A 883 -2.88 25.33 8.76
CA VAL A 883 -3.72 26.46 8.30
C VAL A 883 -4.44 26.05 7.04
N ASP A 884 -3.69 25.58 6.06
CA ASP A 884 -4.18 24.85 4.89
C ASP A 884 -3.36 23.56 4.78
N GLN A 885 -3.96 22.43 5.17
CA GLN A 885 -3.21 21.16 5.30
C GLN A 885 -2.58 20.71 3.99
N VAL A 886 -3.23 21.02 2.86
CA VAL A 886 -2.80 20.60 1.52
C VAL A 886 -1.78 21.60 0.98
N LYS A 887 -2.17 22.87 0.87
CA LYS A 887 -1.34 23.88 0.20
C LYS A 887 -0.08 24.20 0.98
N ASP A 888 -0.14 24.22 2.31
CA ASP A 888 1.04 24.50 3.14
C ASP A 888 2.07 23.34 3.06
N LEU A 889 1.59 22.10 2.96
CA LEU A 889 2.43 20.91 2.82
C LEU A 889 3.17 20.93 1.48
N TYR A 890 2.45 21.08 0.37
CA TYR A 890 3.04 21.18 -0.96
C TYR A 890 3.95 22.39 -1.13
N SER A 891 3.65 23.50 -0.44
CA SER A 891 4.53 24.68 -0.41
C SER A 891 5.87 24.43 0.32
N GLY A 892 5.99 23.37 1.14
CA GLY A 892 7.24 22.88 1.72
C GLY A 892 7.30 22.75 3.26
N LEU A 893 6.18 22.92 3.98
CA LEU A 893 6.17 22.87 5.46
C LEU A 893 5.99 21.46 6.02
N ILE A 894 7.10 20.74 6.16
CA ILE A 894 7.14 19.38 6.71
C ILE A 894 8.45 19.14 7.48
N GLY A 895 8.44 18.32 8.53
CA GLY A 895 9.67 17.88 9.20
C GLY A 895 9.46 16.72 10.18
N PRO A 896 10.56 16.09 10.66
CA PRO A 896 10.49 14.92 11.54
C PRO A 896 10.60 15.26 13.03
N LEU A 897 9.66 14.75 13.83
CA LEU A 897 9.72 14.67 15.29
C LEU A 897 10.02 13.22 15.72
N ILE A 898 11.16 13.00 16.36
CA ILE A 898 11.60 11.69 16.85
C ILE A 898 11.28 11.57 18.35
N VAL A 899 10.43 10.61 18.69
CA VAL A 899 10.03 10.34 20.08
C VAL A 899 10.61 9.02 20.56
N CYS A 900 11.51 9.10 21.55
CA CYS A 900 12.19 7.94 22.13
C CYS A 900 11.61 7.54 23.50
N ARG A 901 11.64 6.24 23.80
CA ARG A 901 11.34 5.74 25.15
C ARG A 901 12.38 6.25 26.17
N THR A 902 11.91 6.63 27.35
CA THR A 902 12.78 7.01 28.47
C THR A 902 13.55 5.79 28.97
N HIS A 903 14.88 5.86 28.97
CA HIS A 903 15.72 4.78 29.49
C HIS A 903 15.75 4.80 31.03
N TYR A 904 15.39 3.68 31.67
CA TYR A 904 15.34 3.54 33.13
C TYR A 904 16.72 3.36 33.79
N MET A 905 17.79 3.10 33.02
CA MET A 905 19.16 2.93 33.51
C MET A 905 20.15 3.76 32.70
N LYS A 906 21.12 4.41 33.36
CA LYS A 906 22.26 5.06 32.69
C LYS A 906 23.13 3.96 32.07
N ILE A 907 23.16 3.88 30.76
CA ILE A 907 24.06 2.99 30.02
C ILE A 907 25.48 3.55 30.14
N PHE A 908 26.43 2.72 30.57
CA PHE A 908 27.86 3.01 30.48
C PHE A 908 28.29 2.73 29.02
N ASN A 909 28.82 3.75 28.33
CA ASN A 909 29.16 3.77 26.90
C ASN A 909 27.95 3.54 25.96
N PRO A 910 27.10 4.55 25.72
CA PRO A 910 26.05 4.44 24.72
C PRO A 910 26.64 4.33 23.31
N ILE A 911 26.27 3.30 22.56
CA ILE A 911 26.47 3.26 21.10
C ILE A 911 25.60 4.38 20.52
N THR A 912 26.21 5.37 19.90
CA THR A 912 25.49 6.43 19.19
C THR A 912 25.04 5.88 17.84
N LYS A 913 23.73 5.63 17.68
CA LYS A 913 23.14 5.27 16.38
C LYS A 913 23.19 6.47 15.44
N LEU A 914 23.49 6.23 14.17
CA LEU A 914 23.36 7.20 13.10
C LEU A 914 21.88 7.31 12.73
N GLU A 915 21.43 8.51 12.34
CA GLU A 915 20.03 8.80 12.10
C GLU A 915 19.86 9.52 10.77
N PHE A 916 18.98 8.99 9.91
CA PHE A 916 18.59 9.61 8.66
C PHE A 916 17.07 9.71 8.59
N SER A 917 16.53 10.86 8.21
CA SER A 917 15.10 11.04 7.93
C SER A 917 14.88 11.19 6.44
N LEU A 918 13.98 10.37 5.89
CA LEU A 918 13.61 10.40 4.47
C LEU A 918 12.10 10.57 4.35
N LEU A 919 11.70 11.57 3.59
CA LEU A 919 10.35 11.80 3.12
C LEU A 919 10.31 11.44 1.63
N PHE A 920 9.46 10.50 1.29
CA PHE A 920 9.06 10.21 -0.08
C PHE A 920 7.77 10.98 -0.31
N PHE A 921 7.78 11.85 -1.31
CA PHE A 921 6.67 12.75 -1.60
C PHE A 921 6.80 13.34 -3.02
N VAL A 922 5.72 13.25 -3.79
CA VAL A 922 5.53 13.98 -5.04
C VAL A 922 5.09 15.38 -4.69
N PHE A 923 5.99 16.36 -4.82
CA PHE A 923 5.64 17.75 -4.54
C PHE A 923 4.84 18.32 -5.71
N ASP A 924 3.52 18.36 -5.58
CA ASP A 924 2.65 19.05 -6.50
C ASP A 924 2.76 20.57 -6.33
N GLU A 925 3.56 21.21 -7.18
CA GLU A 925 3.72 22.68 -7.15
C GLU A 925 2.50 23.41 -7.71
N ASN A 926 1.56 22.74 -8.37
CA ASN A 926 0.30 23.35 -8.81
C ASN A 926 -0.55 23.74 -7.58
N GLU A 927 -0.46 22.95 -6.51
CA GLU A 927 -1.13 23.23 -5.24
C GLU A 927 -0.38 24.21 -4.33
N SER A 928 0.86 24.56 -4.68
CA SER A 928 1.68 25.50 -3.93
C SER A 928 1.07 26.90 -3.90
N TRP A 929 1.17 27.56 -2.75
CA TRP A 929 0.81 28.97 -2.61
C TRP A 929 1.62 29.92 -3.49
N TYR A 930 2.74 29.43 -4.02
CA TYR A 930 3.72 30.21 -4.77
C TYR A 930 3.69 29.93 -6.28
N ILE A 931 2.74 29.12 -6.78
CA ILE A 931 2.66 28.78 -8.21
C ILE A 931 2.63 30.01 -9.12
N ASP A 932 1.85 31.04 -8.77
CA ASP A 932 1.78 32.30 -9.53
C ASP A 932 3.10 33.08 -9.54
N ASP A 933 3.78 33.12 -8.39
CA ASP A 933 5.10 33.75 -8.27
C ASP A 933 6.13 32.99 -9.12
N ASN A 934 6.03 31.65 -9.15
CA ASN A 934 6.94 30.77 -9.88
C ASN A 934 6.76 30.87 -11.39
N ILE A 935 5.51 30.84 -11.88
CA ILE A 935 5.17 31.07 -13.29
C ILE A 935 5.79 32.39 -13.75
N LYS A 936 5.55 33.47 -13.01
CA LYS A 936 6.06 34.81 -13.37
C LYS A 936 7.59 34.92 -13.31
N THR A 937 8.24 34.15 -12.43
CA THR A 937 9.69 34.28 -12.17
C THR A 937 10.53 33.40 -13.09
N TYR A 938 10.06 32.19 -13.39
CA TYR A 938 10.89 31.15 -13.98
C TYR A 938 10.47 30.70 -15.38
N SER A 939 9.21 30.88 -15.78
CA SER A 939 8.75 30.64 -17.15
C SER A 939 9.28 31.73 -18.09
N GLU A 940 9.73 31.37 -19.28
CA GLU A 940 10.20 32.34 -20.29
C GLU A 940 9.02 33.15 -20.88
N HIS A 941 7.85 32.52 -20.97
CA HIS A 941 6.61 33.09 -21.50
C HIS A 941 5.42 32.89 -20.55
N PRO A 942 5.36 33.59 -19.40
CA PRO A 942 4.29 33.44 -18.42
C PRO A 942 2.88 33.68 -19.00
N GLU A 943 2.77 34.50 -20.05
CA GLU A 943 1.51 34.79 -20.74
C GLU A 943 0.91 33.61 -21.51
N LYS A 944 1.71 32.55 -21.75
CA LYS A 944 1.28 31.34 -22.46
C LYS A 944 0.82 30.23 -21.52
N VAL A 945 1.13 30.35 -20.23
CA VAL A 945 0.83 29.29 -19.25
C VAL A 945 -0.68 29.18 -19.04
N ASN A 946 -1.22 28.00 -19.35
CA ASN A 946 -2.52 27.56 -18.89
C ASN A 946 -2.31 26.60 -17.70
N LYS A 947 -2.99 26.84 -16.58
CA LYS A 947 -2.85 25.98 -15.38
C LYS A 947 -3.66 24.70 -15.48
N ASP A 948 -4.65 24.68 -16.37
CA ASP A 948 -5.52 23.52 -16.61
C ASP A 948 -4.95 22.62 -17.73
N ASP A 949 -3.74 22.92 -18.22
CA ASP A 949 -3.04 22.12 -19.23
C ASP A 949 -2.31 20.96 -18.55
N GLU A 950 -2.60 19.74 -18.97
CA GLU A 950 -2.10 18.52 -18.32
C GLU A 950 -0.57 18.41 -18.37
N GLU A 951 0.06 18.79 -19.50
CA GLU A 951 1.52 18.76 -19.62
C GLU A 951 2.17 19.78 -18.66
N PHE A 952 1.57 20.97 -18.51
CA PHE A 952 2.01 21.94 -17.50
C PHE A 952 1.83 21.42 -16.07
N ILE A 953 0.68 20.81 -15.76
CA ILE A 953 0.41 20.20 -14.44
C ILE A 953 1.48 19.14 -14.14
N GLU A 954 1.74 18.25 -15.09
CA GLU A 954 2.70 17.16 -14.95
C GLU A 954 4.13 17.69 -14.76
N SER A 955 4.52 18.74 -15.48
CA SER A 955 5.83 19.39 -15.33
C SER A 955 6.10 19.90 -13.90
N ASN A 956 5.06 20.08 -13.10
CA ASN A 956 5.10 20.61 -11.74
C ASN A 956 4.90 19.56 -10.64
N LYS A 957 4.72 18.28 -11.00
CA LYS A 957 4.69 17.16 -10.03
C LYS A 957 6.11 16.67 -9.77
N MET A 958 6.74 17.20 -8.72
CA MET A 958 8.17 16.95 -8.48
C MET A 958 8.37 15.70 -7.61
N HIS A 959 8.59 14.56 -8.24
CA HIS A 959 8.81 13.24 -7.63
C HIS A 959 10.14 13.15 -6.88
N ALA A 960 10.15 13.37 -5.57
CA ALA A 960 11.40 13.65 -4.85
C ALA A 960 11.58 12.91 -3.52
N ILE A 961 12.84 12.71 -3.13
CA ILE A 961 13.23 12.28 -1.77
C ILE A 961 13.77 13.50 -1.03
N ASN A 962 13.13 13.91 0.07
CA ASN A 962 13.43 15.15 0.81
C ASN A 962 13.49 16.40 -0.09
N GLY A 963 12.69 16.43 -1.16
CA GLY A 963 12.67 17.52 -2.15
C GLY A 963 13.91 17.57 -3.05
N ARG A 964 14.57 16.43 -3.31
CA ARG A 964 15.70 16.28 -4.24
C ARG A 964 15.44 15.11 -5.20
N MET A 965 15.88 15.27 -6.44
CA MET A 965 15.68 14.30 -7.53
C MET A 965 17.02 13.84 -8.12
N PHE A 966 17.06 12.68 -8.77
CA PHE A 966 18.20 12.19 -9.56
C PHE A 966 19.56 12.31 -8.86
N GLY A 967 19.71 11.69 -7.68
CA GLY A 967 20.99 11.70 -6.95
C GLY A 967 21.36 13.03 -6.28
N ASN A 968 20.53 14.08 -6.37
CA ASN A 968 20.82 15.36 -5.71
C ASN A 968 20.60 15.33 -4.19
N LEU A 969 20.07 14.23 -3.61
CA LEU A 969 20.01 14.07 -2.16
C LEU A 969 21.36 13.59 -1.62
N GLN A 970 22.05 14.46 -0.88
CA GLN A 970 23.42 14.23 -0.42
C GLN A 970 23.49 14.02 1.11
N GLY A 971 24.66 13.61 1.61
CA GLY A 971 24.91 13.47 3.06
C GLY A 971 24.45 12.15 3.69
N LEU A 972 24.10 11.15 2.88
CA LEU A 972 23.77 9.78 3.30
C LEU A 972 25.03 8.90 3.38
N THR A 973 25.99 9.29 4.23
CA THR A 973 27.28 8.60 4.38
C THR A 973 27.39 7.93 5.73
N MET A 974 27.77 6.65 5.74
CA MET A 974 27.95 5.81 6.93
C MET A 974 29.16 4.89 6.77
N HIS A 975 29.53 4.16 7.82
CA HIS A 975 30.66 3.22 7.81
C HIS A 975 30.21 1.79 8.06
N VAL A 976 31.00 0.83 7.56
CA VAL A 976 30.86 -0.57 7.91
C VAL A 976 30.91 -0.75 9.42
N GLY A 977 29.86 -1.33 9.99
CA GLY A 977 29.71 -1.56 11.42
C GLY A 977 28.91 -0.50 12.19
N ASP A 978 28.47 0.58 11.54
CA ASP A 978 27.54 1.53 12.14
C ASP A 978 26.18 0.87 12.44
N GLU A 979 25.46 1.38 13.43
CA GLU A 979 24.04 1.10 13.63
C GLU A 979 23.24 2.30 13.14
N VAL A 980 22.36 2.10 12.15
CA VAL A 980 21.67 3.19 11.46
C VAL A 980 20.17 3.08 11.63
N ASN A 981 19.54 4.17 12.07
CA ASN A 981 18.09 4.32 12.05
C ASN A 981 17.69 5.17 10.83
N TRP A 982 16.85 4.59 9.97
CA TRP A 982 16.17 5.32 8.90
C TRP A 982 14.74 5.62 9.34
N TYR A 983 14.41 6.90 9.42
CA TYR A 983 13.08 7.40 9.75
C TYR A 983 12.37 7.74 8.44
N LEU A 984 11.56 6.80 7.95
CA LEU A 984 10.82 6.98 6.70
C LEU A 984 9.46 7.62 6.98
N MET A 985 9.06 8.55 6.10
CA MET A 985 7.79 9.26 6.14
C MET A 985 7.18 9.30 4.75
N GLY A 986 5.87 9.08 4.65
CA GLY A 986 5.05 9.35 3.47
C GLY A 986 3.93 10.32 3.80
N MET A 987 3.66 11.23 2.86
CA MET A 987 2.58 12.22 2.87
C MET A 987 2.19 12.45 1.41
N GLY A 988 1.01 13.02 1.15
CA GLY A 988 0.64 13.44 -0.19
C GLY A 988 -0.67 12.88 -0.69
N ASN A 989 -0.75 12.56 -1.97
CA ASN A 989 -1.96 12.22 -2.70
C ASN A 989 -2.11 10.71 -2.95
N GLU A 990 -3.09 10.33 -3.78
CA GLU A 990 -3.37 8.94 -4.17
C GLU A 990 -2.15 8.27 -4.83
N ILE A 991 -1.40 9.04 -5.63
CA ILE A 991 -0.15 8.61 -6.28
C ILE A 991 1.02 8.42 -5.30
N ASP A 992 0.96 8.98 -4.08
CA ASP A 992 2.03 8.91 -3.07
C ASP A 992 2.07 7.54 -2.33
N LEU A 993 1.99 6.45 -3.09
CA LEU A 993 2.36 5.10 -2.68
C LEU A 993 3.82 4.85 -3.05
N HIS A 994 4.68 4.57 -2.08
CA HIS A 994 6.11 4.43 -2.31
C HIS A 994 6.66 3.15 -1.71
N SER A 995 7.33 2.35 -2.53
CA SER A 995 8.04 1.15 -2.10
C SER A 995 9.54 1.43 -2.01
N VAL A 996 10.03 1.73 -0.82
CA VAL A 996 11.41 2.16 -0.60
C VAL A 996 12.37 0.97 -0.63
N HIS A 997 13.25 0.92 -1.63
CA HIS A 997 14.25 -0.12 -1.79
C HIS A 997 15.67 0.38 -1.50
N PHE A 998 16.46 -0.45 -0.79
CA PHE A 998 17.87 -0.20 -0.52
C PHE A 998 18.73 -1.28 -1.20
N HIS A 999 19.57 -0.89 -2.17
CA HIS A 999 20.51 -1.81 -2.78
C HIS A 999 21.57 -2.26 -1.77
N GLY A 1000 22.06 -3.49 -1.87
CA GLY A 1000 23.15 -4.04 -1.07
C GLY A 1000 22.83 -4.39 0.40
N HIS A 1001 21.79 -3.81 1.01
CA HIS A 1001 21.49 -3.96 2.44
C HIS A 1001 20.00 -4.11 2.74
N SER A 1002 19.61 -5.23 3.38
CA SER A 1002 18.33 -5.34 4.07
C SER A 1002 18.33 -4.54 5.38
N PHE A 1003 17.14 -4.26 5.90
CA PHE A 1003 16.89 -3.62 7.19
C PHE A 1003 15.97 -4.49 8.06
N GLY A 1004 16.10 -4.31 9.38
CA GLY A 1004 15.14 -4.82 10.36
C GLY A 1004 14.12 -3.75 10.74
N TYR A 1005 12.91 -4.16 11.11
CA TYR A 1005 11.91 -3.24 11.68
C TYR A 1005 11.13 -3.91 12.81
N LYS A 1006 10.35 -3.10 13.53
CA LYS A 1006 9.81 -3.40 14.87
C LYS A 1006 10.90 -3.62 15.92
N HIS A 1007 10.48 -3.79 17.18
CA HIS A 1007 11.33 -3.93 18.34
C HIS A 1007 12.36 -5.04 18.12
N ARG A 1008 13.65 -4.68 18.14
CA ARG A 1008 14.81 -5.58 17.97
C ARG A 1008 14.99 -6.13 16.55
N GLY A 1009 14.32 -5.55 15.53
CA GLY A 1009 14.46 -5.99 14.14
C GLY A 1009 13.97 -7.41 13.91
N ILE A 1010 12.88 -7.80 14.58
CA ILE A 1010 12.32 -9.16 14.53
C ILE A 1010 11.80 -9.57 13.15
N TYR A 1011 11.51 -8.59 12.29
CA TYR A 1011 11.14 -8.77 10.89
C TYR A 1011 12.17 -8.07 9.99
N ARG A 1012 12.45 -8.64 8.83
CA ARG A 1012 13.43 -8.11 7.87
C ARG A 1012 12.92 -8.06 6.44
N SER A 1013 13.28 -6.97 5.76
CA SER A 1013 13.00 -6.71 4.35
C SER A 1013 14.08 -5.79 3.79
N ASP A 1014 14.09 -5.62 2.49
CA ASP A 1014 14.85 -4.60 1.76
C ASP A 1014 13.95 -3.67 0.95
N VAL A 1015 12.63 -3.93 0.96
CA VAL A 1015 11.57 -3.04 0.45
C VAL A 1015 10.58 -2.74 1.58
N PHE A 1016 10.21 -1.46 1.76
CA PHE A 1016 9.19 -1.03 2.71
C PHE A 1016 8.13 -0.14 2.04
N ASP A 1017 6.86 -0.51 2.18
CA ASP A 1017 5.74 0.24 1.60
C ASP A 1017 5.34 1.44 2.48
N ILE A 1018 5.16 2.59 1.85
CA ILE A 1018 4.87 3.87 2.47
C ILE A 1018 3.71 4.53 1.73
N PHE A 1019 2.79 5.11 2.50
CA PHE A 1019 1.59 5.82 2.02
C PHE A 1019 1.41 7.11 2.82
N PRO A 1020 0.49 8.02 2.44
CA PRO A 1020 0.21 9.23 3.21
C PRO A 1020 -0.11 8.93 4.68
N GLY A 1021 0.73 9.42 5.59
CA GLY A 1021 0.63 9.17 7.05
C GLY A 1021 1.42 7.97 7.58
N THR A 1022 2.20 7.29 6.73
CA THR A 1022 3.07 6.20 7.15
C THR A 1022 4.37 6.74 7.70
N PHE A 1023 4.64 6.48 8.98
CA PHE A 1023 5.89 6.85 9.63
C PHE A 1023 6.53 5.61 10.27
N GLN A 1024 7.75 5.25 9.85
CA GLN A 1024 8.42 4.02 10.26
C GLN A 1024 9.90 4.25 10.59
N THR A 1025 10.40 3.51 11.59
CA THR A 1025 11.84 3.36 11.83
C THR A 1025 12.32 2.04 11.28
N LEU A 1026 13.34 2.07 10.43
CA LEU A 1026 14.08 0.91 9.96
C LEU A 1026 15.48 0.91 10.57
N GLU A 1027 15.96 -0.25 11.00
CA GLU A 1027 17.27 -0.45 11.61
C GLU A 1027 18.17 -1.21 10.61
N MET A 1028 19.25 -0.57 10.17
CA MET A 1028 20.20 -1.13 9.21
C MET A 1028 21.59 -1.28 9.84
N PHE A 1029 22.29 -2.35 9.45
CA PHE A 1029 23.66 -2.64 9.86
C PHE A 1029 24.55 -2.77 8.63
N PRO A 1030 25.22 -1.69 8.19
CA PRO A 1030 26.01 -1.69 6.96
C PRO A 1030 27.24 -2.60 7.07
N LYS A 1031 27.47 -3.43 6.05
CA LYS A 1031 28.56 -4.43 6.02
C LYS A 1031 29.38 -4.38 4.74
N THR A 1032 28.76 -4.10 3.60
CA THR A 1032 29.42 -4.06 2.30
C THR A 1032 29.70 -2.61 1.90
N PRO A 1033 30.99 -2.23 1.75
CA PRO A 1033 31.33 -0.89 1.33
C PRO A 1033 30.95 -0.68 -0.14
N GLY A 1034 30.55 0.54 -0.48
CA GLY A 1034 30.10 0.90 -1.83
C GLY A 1034 29.22 2.15 -1.82
N ILE A 1035 28.92 2.65 -3.03
CA ILE A 1035 27.85 3.61 -3.27
C ILE A 1035 26.67 2.79 -3.80
N TRP A 1036 25.56 2.85 -3.09
CA TRP A 1036 24.39 2.00 -3.28
C TRP A 1036 23.18 2.84 -3.63
N LEU A 1037 22.36 2.38 -4.56
CA LEU A 1037 21.12 3.03 -4.94
C LEU A 1037 20.07 2.93 -3.82
N LEU A 1038 19.26 3.98 -3.69
CA LEU A 1038 18.09 4.08 -2.84
C LEU A 1038 17.00 4.75 -3.65
N HIS A 1039 15.91 4.05 -3.91
CA HIS A 1039 14.84 4.55 -4.78
C HIS A 1039 13.47 4.04 -4.34
N CYS A 1040 12.42 4.68 -4.88
CA CYS A 1040 11.08 4.12 -4.89
C CYS A 1040 10.97 3.05 -5.99
N HIS A 1041 10.32 1.92 -5.76
CA HIS A 1041 10.19 0.86 -6.76
C HIS A 1041 8.93 0.97 -7.65
N VAL A 1042 8.17 2.06 -7.52
CA VAL A 1042 7.07 2.41 -8.43
C VAL A 1042 7.66 2.99 -9.72
N THR A 1043 7.23 2.46 -10.86
CA THR A 1043 7.83 2.77 -12.17
C THR A 1043 7.90 4.26 -12.48
N ASP A 1044 6.77 4.96 -12.38
CA ASP A 1044 6.68 6.38 -12.70
C ASP A 1044 7.63 7.19 -11.81
N HIS A 1045 7.60 6.93 -10.51
CA HIS A 1045 8.46 7.61 -9.55
C HIS A 1045 9.96 7.43 -9.82
N ILE A 1046 10.41 6.28 -10.35
CA ILE A 1046 11.81 6.09 -10.77
C ILE A 1046 12.11 6.97 -11.97
N HIS A 1047 11.31 6.86 -13.04
CA HIS A 1047 11.51 7.63 -14.28
C HIS A 1047 11.42 9.14 -14.04
N ALA A 1048 10.61 9.55 -13.07
CA ALA A 1048 10.48 10.93 -12.64
C ALA A 1048 11.58 11.40 -11.68
N GLY A 1049 12.45 10.53 -11.18
CA GLY A 1049 13.68 10.90 -10.47
C GLY A 1049 13.65 10.75 -8.95
N MET A 1050 12.73 9.98 -8.40
CA MET A 1050 12.66 9.63 -6.98
C MET A 1050 13.71 8.56 -6.59
N GLU A 1051 14.97 8.91 -6.83
CA GLU A 1051 16.13 8.06 -6.61
C GLU A 1051 17.35 8.87 -6.16
N THR A 1052 18.18 8.23 -5.35
CA THR A 1052 19.47 8.76 -4.89
C THR A 1052 20.41 7.64 -4.49
N THR A 1053 21.58 7.98 -3.95
CA THR A 1053 22.53 7.01 -3.42
C THR A 1053 22.84 7.24 -1.95
N TYR A 1054 23.20 6.16 -1.25
CA TYR A 1054 23.85 6.21 0.05
C TYR A 1054 25.22 5.55 -0.02
N THR A 1055 26.17 6.06 0.76
CA THR A 1055 27.57 5.61 0.72
C THR A 1055 27.95 4.89 2.01
N VAL A 1056 28.41 3.65 1.88
CA VAL A 1056 28.98 2.87 2.98
C VAL A 1056 30.50 2.83 2.81
N LEU A 1057 31.22 3.49 3.72
CA LEU A 1057 32.67 3.56 3.71
C LEU A 1057 33.28 2.37 4.49
N PRO A 1058 34.45 1.86 4.07
CA PRO A 1058 35.21 0.91 4.88
C PRO A 1058 35.59 1.50 6.24
N ASN A 1059 35.60 0.68 7.30
CA ASN A 1059 36.03 1.12 8.63
C ASN A 1059 37.54 1.41 8.67
N GLU A 1060 37.98 2.51 9.31
CA GLU A 1060 39.37 2.97 9.25
C GLU A 1060 40.40 2.03 9.91
N GLU A 1061 39.98 1.11 10.79
CA GLU A 1061 40.89 0.17 11.46
C GLU A 1061 41.51 -0.90 10.53
N THR A 1062 40.93 -1.16 9.35
CA THR A 1062 41.49 -2.15 8.40
C THR A 1062 42.65 -1.64 7.54
N LYS A 1063 43.02 -0.35 7.63
CA LYS A 1063 44.19 0.20 6.91
C LYS A 1063 45.53 0.02 7.63
N SER A 1064 45.56 -0.66 8.78
CA SER A 1064 46.78 -0.84 9.59
C SER A 1064 47.25 -2.29 9.78
N GLY A 1065 46.80 -3.22 8.92
CA GLY A 1065 47.21 -4.63 8.92
C GLY A 1065 48.22 -4.99 7.83
#